data_AF-A0A1H6EF68-F1
#
_entry.id   AF-A0A1H6EF68-F1
#
_cell.length_a   1.000
_cell.length_b   1.000
_cell.length_c   1.000
_cell.angle_alpha   90.00
_cell.angle_beta   90.00
_cell.angle_gamma   90.00
#
_symmetry.space_group_name_H-M   'P 1'
#
loop_
_entity.id
_entity.type
_entity.pdbx_description
1 polymer ?
#
loop_
_entity_poly.entity_id
_entity_poly.type
_entity_poly.pdbx_seq_one_letter_code
_entity_poly.pdbx_strand_id
1 'polypeptide(L)'
;MAMVEAWDAFQALWSDSGRRDPYPHLRALSEHAPVFSVGPRRVLALGYDECDYVLRHPELFRVCDREWADMEWPTWREHPSVRSIYNALMHQEPPGNQPARKRLAQMLGPRRMDRLRPLIEEQAREHVRRLRSLAAGGGADAVDHLLTLPNTTIGLALGVPKADLPRLRQWSAALMEANDFNPPGGDLTAADAGYKELHDYLRWLVAEGRPGLATELATGWTGDQDGLLDNLAFLIGAGTETASVMLGTGLRMLVERPELRSLLVQRPDLVPSFVQETLRYDPPAQLAARWTLEPTTLGELRLPRHCLVMLMLGAAGRDHRHFDDPDRFDPYRFAPMDEDGGRQDPPRLLSFGVGPHFCVGSGVAMLTGEIVFPLLARACEGMTFAEPPVHAVGTVIHGYERLRVTIRKPALDTGFDPAVIEGGTLPEALRHLASKAPDTSWVFPAPDVRLAASELYRSSLAMARGLCEAGVRQGERVGLLLPTGPQVWQGLFATVSAGAAATMLPVRPLEPTQVAAERLARIVDSAGMRHIVAGHGFDKLVRALLAQRPRLRCLPLAEGGGSQALPEAAPDDLAVVQYTSGSTAFPKGVTLRHGTVLAGLRALLTSASLTRRDSLVQWVPHHHDMGLFTPLAYGLAGLDVHTFAPLDFVRRPAAFLEYLERCGGTTTTGPDFGYALLNDAARELAPDTLDLGRWRLAYNGAEPVRAATVRDFTRTMDAHGVSENVMFPVYGLAEATLAATFPTPGNTPRIEYVDRDRLADGSAVRVPRDHERAKDIVSVGRPVHGMRLRLAGHPAEGATGEIQLAGDAVTPGYLNAPEANAAAFDGSWFRTGDLGVRLDGDLFVVGRTKDLIIVSGRNYFPEDAEAIASAVPGVHRDHCVAFGDTDEHLVVAAESLHHDRADEISTEIRNQIRRQLGLDAVRVRIVPRGMLPRTTSGKWRRNDTRDLLANTQGDQR
;
A
#
# COMPACT_ATOMS: atom_id res chain seq x y z
N MET A 1 19.85 -41.23 -40.94
CA MET A 1 18.81 -40.21 -40.69
C MET A 1 18.84 -39.81 -39.23
N ALA A 2 18.49 -40.68 -38.28
CA ALA A 2 18.54 -40.39 -36.84
C ALA A 2 19.90 -39.84 -36.30
N MET A 3 21.04 -40.38 -36.74
CA MET A 3 22.36 -39.87 -36.32
C MET A 3 22.72 -38.50 -36.93
N VAL A 4 22.16 -38.19 -38.12
CA VAL A 4 22.34 -36.87 -38.77
C VAL A 4 21.49 -35.83 -38.04
N GLU A 5 20.24 -36.17 -37.71
CA GLU A 5 19.32 -35.33 -36.92
C GLU A 5 19.89 -35.01 -35.53
N ALA A 6 20.49 -36.00 -34.84
CA ALA A 6 21.15 -35.78 -33.56
C ALA A 6 22.39 -34.87 -33.69
N TRP A 7 23.17 -35.00 -34.76
CA TRP A 7 24.31 -34.11 -35.01
C TRP A 7 23.87 -32.68 -35.32
N ASP A 8 22.80 -32.51 -36.10
CA ASP A 8 22.23 -31.19 -36.41
C ASP A 8 21.66 -30.53 -35.13
N ALA A 9 21.00 -31.29 -34.26
CA ALA A 9 20.55 -30.81 -32.95
C ALA A 9 21.72 -30.38 -32.05
N PHE A 10 22.81 -31.15 -32.04
CA PHE A 10 24.04 -30.78 -31.33
C PHE A 10 24.64 -29.47 -31.86
N GLN A 11 24.76 -29.31 -33.19
CA GLN A 11 25.28 -28.08 -33.78
C GLN A 11 24.37 -26.88 -33.48
N ALA A 12 23.05 -27.08 -33.56
CA ALA A 12 22.07 -26.05 -33.28
C ALA A 12 22.10 -25.56 -31.82
N LEU A 13 22.40 -26.44 -30.86
CA LEU A 13 22.57 -26.09 -29.44
C LEU A 13 23.63 -25.00 -29.21
N TRP A 14 24.64 -24.92 -30.08
CA TRP A 14 25.73 -23.92 -30.01
C TRP A 14 25.44 -22.64 -30.80
N SER A 15 24.32 -22.57 -31.52
CA SER A 15 23.87 -21.34 -32.18
C SER A 15 23.32 -20.33 -31.17
N ASP A 16 23.22 -19.05 -31.54
CA ASP A 16 22.60 -18.03 -30.68
C ASP A 16 21.14 -18.37 -30.35
N SER A 17 20.39 -18.94 -31.29
CA SER A 17 19.02 -19.40 -31.04
C SER A 17 18.97 -20.59 -30.09
N GLY A 18 19.88 -21.57 -30.25
CA GLY A 18 19.93 -22.75 -29.39
C GLY A 18 20.42 -22.45 -27.97
N ARG A 19 21.29 -21.44 -27.80
CA ARG A 19 21.72 -20.97 -26.48
C ARG A 19 20.65 -20.16 -25.74
N ARG A 20 19.70 -19.55 -26.47
CA ARG A 20 18.54 -18.85 -25.89
C ARG A 20 17.37 -19.78 -25.58
N ASP A 21 17.22 -20.88 -26.32
CA ASP A 21 16.24 -21.92 -26.05
C ASP A 21 16.84 -23.31 -26.36
N PRO A 22 17.54 -23.93 -25.39
CA PRO A 22 18.23 -25.18 -25.62
C PRO A 22 17.30 -26.40 -25.66
N TYR A 23 16.08 -26.27 -25.13
CA TYR A 23 15.21 -27.42 -24.83
C TYR A 23 14.73 -28.21 -26.05
N PRO A 24 14.38 -27.59 -27.20
CA PRO A 24 14.06 -28.34 -28.41
C PRO A 24 15.22 -29.23 -28.88
N HIS A 25 16.45 -28.71 -28.80
CA HIS A 25 17.66 -29.41 -29.22
C HIS A 25 18.09 -30.48 -28.21
N LEU A 26 18.02 -30.18 -26.91
CA LEU A 26 18.27 -31.15 -25.86
C LEU A 26 17.28 -32.32 -25.91
N ARG A 27 16.00 -32.06 -26.19
CA ARG A 27 14.99 -33.11 -26.38
C ARG A 27 15.34 -34.03 -27.54
N ALA A 28 15.64 -33.47 -28.72
CA ALA A 28 16.02 -34.24 -29.89
C ALA A 28 17.27 -35.11 -29.65
N LEU A 29 18.22 -34.62 -28.86
CA LEU A 29 19.40 -35.39 -28.45
C LEU A 29 19.04 -36.51 -27.46
N SER A 30 18.24 -36.21 -26.44
CA SER A 30 17.83 -37.18 -25.40
C SER A 30 16.97 -38.32 -25.94
N GLU A 31 16.17 -38.08 -26.98
CA GLU A 31 15.39 -39.11 -27.68
C GLU A 31 16.29 -40.14 -28.39
N HIS A 32 17.54 -39.77 -28.70
CA HIS A 32 18.49 -40.66 -29.35
C HIS A 32 19.21 -41.58 -28.35
N ALA A 33 19.83 -40.99 -27.32
CA ALA A 33 20.55 -41.73 -26.29
C ALA A 33 20.76 -40.86 -25.02
N PRO A 34 20.82 -41.45 -23.82
CA PRO A 34 21.10 -40.71 -22.59
C PRO A 34 22.55 -40.24 -22.48
N VAL A 35 23.46 -40.80 -23.30
CA VAL A 35 24.85 -40.38 -23.45
C VAL A 35 25.19 -40.31 -24.93
N PHE A 36 25.70 -39.17 -25.39
CA PHE A 36 25.96 -38.89 -26.80
C PHE A 36 27.43 -38.54 -27.03
N SER A 37 28.10 -39.24 -27.95
CA SER A 37 29.50 -38.93 -28.31
C SER A 37 29.56 -37.79 -29.32
N VAL A 38 30.31 -36.73 -29.00
CA VAL A 38 30.49 -35.55 -29.86
C VAL A 38 31.93 -35.40 -30.37
N GLY A 39 32.77 -36.39 -30.09
CA GLY A 39 34.16 -36.44 -30.51
C GLY A 39 34.95 -37.55 -29.82
N PRO A 40 36.21 -37.77 -30.21
CA PRO A 40 37.03 -38.89 -29.73
C PRO A 40 37.34 -38.85 -28.22
N ARG A 41 37.29 -37.66 -27.60
CA ARG A 41 37.48 -37.46 -26.15
C ARG A 41 36.43 -36.51 -25.56
N ARG A 42 35.22 -36.47 -26.12
CA ARG A 42 34.13 -35.57 -25.69
C ARG A 42 32.77 -36.27 -25.78
N VAL A 43 32.01 -36.24 -24.69
CA VAL A 43 30.67 -36.81 -24.61
C VAL A 43 29.71 -35.86 -23.88
N LEU A 44 28.43 -35.90 -24.25
CA LEU A 44 27.32 -35.28 -23.54
C LEU A 44 26.61 -36.36 -22.71
N ALA A 45 26.39 -36.11 -21.42
CA ALA A 45 25.45 -36.86 -20.60
C ALA A 45 24.16 -36.04 -20.52
N LEU A 46 23.07 -36.62 -21.03
CA LEU A 46 21.75 -35.98 -21.16
C LEU A 46 20.76 -36.54 -20.14
N GLY A 47 20.97 -37.80 -19.74
CA GLY A 47 20.14 -38.49 -18.77
C GLY A 47 20.41 -38.11 -17.32
N TYR A 48 19.37 -38.20 -16.48
CA TYR A 48 19.46 -37.89 -15.06
C TYR A 48 20.41 -38.84 -14.33
N ASP A 49 20.22 -40.15 -14.50
CA ASP A 49 21.01 -41.16 -13.78
C ASP A 49 22.48 -41.11 -14.18
N GLU A 50 22.77 -40.86 -15.46
CA GLU A 50 24.14 -40.71 -15.96
C GLU A 50 24.80 -39.44 -15.43
N CYS A 51 24.07 -38.32 -15.34
CA CYS A 51 24.56 -37.11 -14.70
C CYS A 51 24.84 -37.31 -13.20
N ASP A 52 23.90 -37.90 -12.46
CA ASP A 52 24.06 -38.20 -11.03
C ASP A 52 25.22 -39.17 -10.78
N TYR A 53 25.38 -40.20 -11.64
CA TYR A 53 26.50 -41.13 -11.57
C TYR A 53 27.84 -40.40 -11.69
N VAL A 54 28.01 -39.57 -12.72
CA VAL A 54 29.26 -38.82 -12.92
C VAL A 54 29.56 -37.89 -11.75
N LEU A 55 28.54 -37.27 -11.15
CA LEU A 55 28.69 -36.37 -10.00
C LEU A 55 29.05 -37.11 -8.69
N ARG A 56 28.70 -38.40 -8.55
CA ARG A 56 28.93 -39.21 -7.34
C ARG A 56 30.25 -39.98 -7.31
N HIS A 57 30.94 -40.09 -8.44
CA HIS A 57 32.15 -40.90 -8.58
C HIS A 57 33.38 -40.00 -8.87
N PRO A 58 33.80 -39.13 -7.91
CA PRO A 58 34.94 -38.23 -8.08
C PRO A 58 36.29 -38.96 -8.30
N GLU A 59 36.37 -40.23 -7.90
CA GLU A 59 37.52 -41.11 -8.16
C GLU A 59 37.65 -41.50 -9.63
N LEU A 60 36.58 -41.40 -10.42
CA LEU A 60 36.57 -41.64 -11.86
C LEU A 60 36.49 -40.35 -12.67
N PHE A 61 35.75 -39.35 -12.17
CA PHE A 61 35.41 -38.12 -12.87
C PHE A 61 35.83 -36.89 -12.07
N ARG A 62 36.90 -36.21 -12.50
CA ARG A 62 37.39 -34.98 -11.86
C ARG A 62 36.71 -33.74 -12.42
N VAL A 63 36.63 -32.67 -11.62
CA VAL A 63 36.33 -31.33 -12.14
C VAL A 63 37.40 -30.91 -13.14
N CYS A 64 37.04 -30.02 -14.07
CA CYS A 64 38.01 -29.37 -14.95
C CYS A 64 38.89 -28.45 -14.10
N ASP A 65 39.98 -28.99 -13.58
CA ASP A 65 40.91 -28.30 -12.69
C ASP A 65 42.13 -27.76 -13.45
N ARG A 66 43.16 -27.33 -12.71
CA ARG A 66 44.39 -26.81 -13.29
C ARG A 66 45.12 -27.83 -14.16
N GLU A 67 45.05 -29.12 -13.84
CA GLU A 67 45.68 -30.16 -14.67
C GLU A 67 44.95 -30.29 -16.00
N TRP A 68 43.62 -30.20 -15.99
CA TRP A 68 42.83 -30.14 -17.22
C TRP A 68 43.15 -28.90 -18.05
N ALA A 69 43.21 -27.73 -17.42
CA ALA A 69 43.54 -26.47 -18.09
C ALA A 69 44.94 -26.50 -18.72
N ASP A 70 45.93 -27.13 -18.05
CA ASP A 70 47.29 -27.30 -18.57
C ASP A 70 47.33 -28.17 -19.83
N MET A 71 46.44 -29.15 -19.94
CA MET A 71 46.34 -30.01 -21.12
C MET A 71 45.60 -29.36 -22.29
N GLU A 72 44.48 -28.69 -22.02
CA GLU A 72 43.55 -28.26 -23.08
C GLU A 72 43.66 -26.77 -23.43
N TRP A 73 44.26 -25.95 -22.56
CA TRP A 73 44.46 -24.51 -22.80
C TRP A 73 45.79 -24.00 -22.20
N PRO A 74 46.96 -24.30 -22.79
CA PRO A 74 48.27 -24.01 -22.19
C PRO A 74 48.52 -22.54 -21.79
N THR A 75 47.86 -21.57 -22.43
CA THR A 75 47.99 -20.13 -22.15
C THR A 75 47.00 -19.59 -21.11
N TRP A 76 46.18 -20.44 -20.46
CA TRP A 76 45.14 -19.99 -19.51
C TRP A 76 45.67 -19.10 -18.36
N ARG A 77 46.94 -19.28 -17.96
CA ARG A 77 47.58 -18.47 -16.91
C ARG A 77 47.93 -17.05 -17.34
N GLU A 78 47.94 -16.77 -18.64
CA GLU A 78 48.15 -15.43 -19.20
C GLU A 78 46.90 -14.55 -19.01
N HIS A 79 45.75 -15.15 -18.72
CA HIS A 79 44.46 -14.49 -18.49
C HIS A 79 44.10 -14.47 -16.99
N PRO A 80 44.22 -13.32 -16.30
CA PRO A 80 43.89 -13.21 -14.88
C PRO A 80 42.49 -13.68 -14.49
N SER A 81 41.48 -13.42 -15.33
CA SER A 81 40.09 -13.84 -15.09
C SER A 81 39.94 -15.37 -15.09
N VAL A 82 40.47 -16.04 -16.12
CA VAL A 82 40.51 -17.51 -16.22
C VAL A 82 41.35 -18.11 -15.10
N ARG A 83 42.45 -17.45 -14.74
CA ARG A 83 43.30 -17.89 -13.64
C ARG A 83 42.54 -17.93 -12.32
N SER A 84 41.75 -16.91 -12.04
CA SER A 84 40.89 -16.84 -10.86
C SER A 84 39.89 -17.99 -10.80
N ILE A 85 39.26 -18.31 -11.93
CA ILE A 85 38.26 -19.38 -12.04
C ILE A 85 38.88 -20.73 -11.63
N TYR A 86 40.05 -21.08 -12.17
CA TYR A 86 40.72 -22.34 -11.83
C TYR A 86 41.37 -22.33 -10.44
N ASN A 87 41.62 -21.15 -9.85
CA ASN A 87 42.06 -21.01 -8.46
C ASN A 87 40.90 -21.05 -7.46
N ALA A 88 39.66 -20.81 -7.89
CA ALA A 88 38.49 -20.90 -7.03
C ALA A 88 38.24 -22.34 -6.59
N LEU A 89 37.67 -22.52 -5.39
CA LEU A 89 37.44 -23.83 -4.75
C LEU A 89 36.67 -24.84 -5.61
N MET A 90 35.87 -24.38 -6.59
CA MET A 90 35.02 -25.23 -7.43
C MET A 90 35.83 -26.03 -8.48
N HIS A 91 37.01 -25.53 -8.85
CA HIS A 91 37.90 -26.13 -9.85
C HIS A 91 39.15 -26.77 -9.22
N GLN A 92 39.05 -27.13 -7.94
CA GLN A 92 40.12 -27.78 -7.20
C GLN A 92 39.62 -29.09 -6.61
N GLU A 93 40.45 -30.14 -6.64
CA GLU A 93 40.14 -31.44 -6.04
C GLU A 93 40.63 -31.56 -4.58
N PRO A 94 39.99 -32.41 -3.75
CA PRO A 94 40.55 -32.81 -2.46
C PRO A 94 41.93 -33.47 -2.60
N PRO A 95 42.85 -33.31 -1.63
CA PRO A 95 42.66 -32.65 -0.33
C PRO A 95 42.91 -31.13 -0.35
N GLY A 96 43.42 -30.56 -1.45
CA GLY A 96 43.90 -29.17 -1.50
C GLY A 96 42.84 -28.12 -1.22
N ASN A 97 41.60 -28.36 -1.66
CA ASN A 97 40.48 -27.43 -1.51
C ASN A 97 39.72 -27.52 -0.16
N GLN A 98 39.96 -28.59 0.62
CA GLN A 98 39.14 -28.95 1.79
C GLN A 98 39.14 -27.89 2.90
N PRO A 99 40.28 -27.27 3.30
CA PRO A 99 40.29 -26.27 4.36
C PRO A 99 39.46 -25.02 4.02
N ALA A 100 39.65 -24.46 2.83
CA ALA A 100 38.92 -23.28 2.36
C ALA A 100 37.41 -23.56 2.21
N ARG A 101 37.07 -24.72 1.62
CA ARG A 101 35.69 -25.16 1.44
C ARG A 101 34.97 -25.39 2.75
N LYS A 102 35.62 -26.05 3.73
CA LYS A 102 35.05 -26.26 5.07
C LYS A 102 34.76 -24.93 5.76
N ARG A 103 35.66 -23.96 5.65
CA ARG A 103 35.47 -22.62 6.20
C ARG A 103 34.28 -21.91 5.55
N LEU A 104 34.20 -21.91 4.23
CA LEU A 104 33.08 -21.30 3.50
C LEU A 104 31.73 -21.98 3.80
N ALA A 105 31.71 -23.31 3.89
CA ALA A 105 30.52 -24.06 4.29
C ALA A 105 30.08 -23.76 5.72
N GLN A 106 31.03 -23.53 6.64
CA GLN A 106 30.70 -23.06 8.01
C GLN A 106 30.14 -21.64 8.01
N MET A 107 30.70 -20.76 7.19
CA MET A 107 30.24 -19.37 7.04
C MET A 107 28.87 -19.27 6.39
N LEU A 108 28.50 -20.23 5.54
CA LEU A 108 27.19 -20.29 4.88
C LEU A 108 26.27 -21.38 5.45
N GLY A 109 26.58 -21.88 6.66
CA GLY A 109 25.77 -22.89 7.33
C GLY A 109 24.45 -22.35 7.90
N PRO A 110 23.57 -23.25 8.41
CA PRO A 110 22.21 -22.90 8.84
C PRO A 110 22.12 -21.73 9.82
N ARG A 111 22.97 -21.70 10.86
CA ARG A 111 23.00 -20.61 11.85
C ARG A 111 23.31 -19.24 11.25
N ARG A 112 24.09 -19.19 10.16
CA ARG A 112 24.38 -17.93 9.47
C ARG A 112 23.23 -17.56 8.53
N MET A 113 22.60 -18.54 7.89
CA MET A 113 21.40 -18.29 7.08
C MET A 113 20.32 -17.59 7.91
N ASP A 114 20.12 -18.00 9.17
CA ASP A 114 19.21 -17.30 10.10
C ASP A 114 19.60 -15.84 10.35
N ARG A 115 20.90 -15.51 10.37
CA ARG A 115 21.39 -14.13 10.53
C ARG A 115 21.30 -13.31 9.25
N LEU A 116 21.37 -13.94 8.09
CA LEU A 116 21.24 -13.28 6.78
C LEU A 116 19.78 -13.10 6.37
N ARG A 117 18.86 -13.91 6.90
CA ARG A 117 17.42 -13.85 6.61
C ARG A 117 16.85 -12.42 6.71
N PRO A 118 17.05 -11.64 7.80
CA PRO A 118 16.50 -10.29 7.89
C PRO A 118 16.99 -9.37 6.76
N LEU A 119 18.26 -9.48 6.37
CA LEU A 119 18.83 -8.73 5.26
C LEU A 119 18.17 -9.14 3.93
N ILE A 120 18.02 -10.44 3.69
CA ILE A 120 17.37 -10.95 2.47
C ILE A 120 15.90 -10.51 2.41
N GLU A 121 15.16 -10.56 3.51
CA GLU A 121 13.77 -10.12 3.58
C GLU A 121 13.61 -8.61 3.35
N GLU A 122 14.50 -7.78 3.91
CA GLU A 122 14.52 -6.34 3.65
C GLU A 122 14.74 -6.05 2.17
N GLN A 123 15.77 -6.66 1.58
CA GLN A 123 16.09 -6.47 0.16
C GLN A 123 15.01 -7.04 -0.75
N ALA A 124 14.44 -8.20 -0.44
CA ALA A 124 13.32 -8.78 -1.17
C ALA A 124 12.11 -7.85 -1.20
N ARG A 125 11.71 -7.31 -0.05
CA ARG A 125 10.60 -6.35 0.02
C ARG A 125 10.88 -5.09 -0.78
N GLU A 126 12.10 -4.55 -0.74
CA GLU A 126 12.49 -3.37 -1.51
C GLU A 126 12.41 -3.62 -3.02
N HIS A 127 13.07 -4.68 -3.49
CA HIS A 127 13.15 -5.02 -4.92
C HIS A 127 11.79 -5.41 -5.50
N VAL A 128 10.97 -6.21 -4.79
CA VAL A 128 9.63 -6.61 -5.24
C VAL A 128 8.67 -5.41 -5.28
N ARG A 129 8.67 -4.55 -4.26
CA ARG A 129 7.85 -3.32 -4.26
C ARG A 129 8.24 -2.38 -5.40
N ARG A 130 9.56 -2.19 -5.62
CA ARG A 130 10.06 -1.35 -6.72
C ARG A 130 9.64 -1.90 -8.08
N LEU A 131 9.78 -3.21 -8.30
CA LEU A 131 9.31 -3.86 -9.53
C LEU A 131 7.81 -3.61 -9.74
N ARG A 132 6.99 -3.86 -8.72
CA ARG A 132 5.53 -3.68 -8.78
C ARG A 132 5.14 -2.23 -9.09
N SER A 133 5.75 -1.27 -8.39
CA SER A 133 5.51 0.16 -8.56
C SER A 133 5.83 0.62 -10.00
N LEU A 134 7.02 0.25 -10.51
CA LEU A 134 7.42 0.60 -11.87
C LEU A 134 6.57 -0.10 -12.93
N ALA A 135 6.22 -1.37 -12.71
CA ALA A 135 5.33 -2.13 -13.59
C ALA A 135 3.95 -1.47 -13.70
N ALA A 136 3.42 -0.91 -12.60
CA ALA A 136 2.18 -0.13 -12.58
C ALA A 136 2.33 1.29 -13.17
N GLY A 137 3.55 1.83 -13.20
CA GLY A 137 3.87 3.18 -13.69
C GLY A 137 4.16 3.30 -15.19
N GLY A 138 4.09 2.22 -15.96
CA GLY A 138 4.39 2.22 -17.41
C GLY A 138 5.23 1.04 -17.89
N GLY A 139 5.65 0.16 -16.98
CA GLY A 139 6.43 -1.04 -17.29
C GLY A 139 7.80 -1.02 -16.60
N ALA A 140 8.33 -2.21 -16.32
CA ALA A 140 9.60 -2.41 -15.63
C ALA A 140 10.33 -3.61 -16.21
N ASP A 141 11.65 -3.54 -16.36
CA ASP A 141 12.44 -4.73 -16.65
C ASP A 141 12.85 -5.41 -15.34
N ALA A 142 12.41 -6.66 -15.14
CA ALA A 142 12.77 -7.41 -13.95
C ALA A 142 14.28 -7.69 -13.89
N VAL A 143 14.98 -7.73 -15.04
CA VAL A 143 16.45 -7.87 -15.09
C VAL A 143 17.14 -6.74 -14.32
N ASP A 144 16.63 -5.51 -14.43
CA ASP A 144 17.24 -4.32 -13.80
C ASP A 144 16.76 -4.02 -12.39
N HIS A 145 15.68 -4.68 -11.94
CA HIS A 145 15.03 -4.35 -10.68
C HIS A 145 14.89 -5.51 -9.72
N LEU A 146 14.53 -6.71 -10.19
CA LEU A 146 14.38 -7.89 -9.35
C LEU A 146 15.64 -8.75 -9.37
N LEU A 147 16.18 -9.02 -10.56
CA LEU A 147 17.30 -9.96 -10.72
C LEU A 147 18.63 -9.38 -10.21
N THR A 148 18.66 -8.10 -9.83
CA THR A 148 19.79 -7.47 -9.14
C THR A 148 19.82 -7.77 -7.64
N LEU A 149 18.72 -8.25 -7.05
CA LEU A 149 18.60 -8.50 -5.61
C LEU A 149 19.75 -9.35 -5.06
N PRO A 150 20.13 -10.50 -5.67
CA PRO A 150 21.21 -11.32 -5.14
C PRO A 150 22.56 -10.59 -5.08
N ASN A 151 22.85 -9.72 -6.06
CA ASN A 151 24.07 -8.91 -6.09
C ASN A 151 24.10 -7.90 -4.93
N THR A 152 22.98 -7.22 -4.69
CA THR A 152 22.80 -6.30 -3.56
C THR A 152 22.98 -7.03 -2.23
N THR A 153 22.35 -8.19 -2.07
CA THR A 153 22.42 -9.01 -0.87
C THR A 153 23.83 -9.49 -0.59
N ILE A 154 24.52 -10.08 -1.57
CA ILE A 154 25.88 -10.60 -1.35
C ILE A 154 26.88 -9.48 -1.10
N GLY A 155 26.75 -8.34 -1.80
CA GLY A 155 27.59 -7.16 -1.56
C GLY A 155 27.45 -6.65 -0.12
N LEU A 156 26.22 -6.45 0.35
CA LEU A 156 25.98 -6.03 1.74
C LEU A 156 26.47 -7.06 2.75
N ALA A 157 26.26 -8.35 2.48
CA ALA A 157 26.74 -9.42 3.35
C ALA A 157 28.28 -9.46 3.44
N LEU A 158 28.98 -9.13 2.36
CA LEU A 158 30.44 -9.02 2.32
C LEU A 158 30.98 -7.76 3.02
N GLY A 159 30.13 -6.77 3.28
CA GLY A 159 30.52 -5.47 3.86
C GLY A 159 30.76 -4.37 2.84
N VAL A 160 30.34 -4.57 1.59
CA VAL A 160 30.43 -3.57 0.51
C VAL A 160 29.53 -2.37 0.85
N PRO A 161 30.03 -1.13 0.80
CA PRO A 161 29.21 0.07 0.99
C PRO A 161 28.09 0.15 -0.06
N LYS A 162 26.90 0.62 0.35
CA LYS A 162 25.74 0.77 -0.56
C LYS A 162 26.07 1.57 -1.83
N ALA A 163 26.94 2.58 -1.74
CA ALA A 163 27.35 3.41 -2.86
C ALA A 163 28.15 2.65 -3.94
N ASP A 164 28.79 1.54 -3.58
CA ASP A 164 29.66 0.78 -4.48
C ASP A 164 28.96 -0.45 -5.11
N LEU A 165 27.75 -0.81 -4.66
CA LEU A 165 27.00 -1.96 -5.17
C LEU A 165 26.80 -1.96 -6.70
N PRO A 166 26.56 -0.81 -7.38
CA PRO A 166 26.49 -0.79 -8.84
C PRO A 166 27.77 -1.26 -9.54
N ARG A 167 28.95 -1.01 -8.96
CA ARG A 167 30.24 -1.45 -9.50
C ARG A 167 30.40 -2.97 -9.37
N LEU A 168 29.93 -3.53 -8.26
CA LEU A 168 29.93 -4.97 -8.01
C LEU A 168 29.16 -5.75 -9.09
N ARG A 169 28.03 -5.21 -9.57
CA ARG A 169 27.26 -5.79 -10.68
C ARG A 169 28.07 -5.86 -11.97
N GLN A 170 28.78 -4.79 -12.32
CA GLN A 170 29.59 -4.73 -13.55
C GLN A 170 30.72 -5.75 -13.51
N TRP A 171 31.44 -5.84 -12.38
CA TRP A 171 32.52 -6.81 -12.21
C TRP A 171 32.01 -8.26 -12.21
N SER A 172 30.86 -8.52 -11.57
CA SER A 172 30.23 -9.84 -11.57
C SER A 172 29.92 -10.31 -13.00
N ALA A 173 29.29 -9.46 -13.80
CA ALA A 173 28.95 -9.79 -15.19
C ALA A 173 30.21 -10.12 -16.03
N ALA A 174 31.26 -9.30 -15.92
CA ALA A 174 32.51 -9.51 -16.65
C ALA A 174 33.22 -10.83 -16.27
N LEU A 175 33.19 -11.21 -14.99
CA LEU A 175 33.75 -12.49 -14.54
C LEU A 175 32.95 -13.70 -15.02
N MET A 176 31.62 -13.58 -15.09
CA MET A 176 30.76 -14.66 -15.54
C MET A 176 30.86 -14.89 -17.05
N GLU A 177 31.11 -13.83 -17.84
CA GLU A 177 31.44 -13.96 -19.27
C GLU A 177 32.70 -14.82 -19.50
N ALA A 178 33.75 -14.66 -18.69
CA ALA A 178 34.93 -15.53 -18.76
C ALA A 178 34.65 -16.99 -18.36
N ASN A 179 33.63 -17.21 -17.52
CA ASN A 179 33.22 -18.56 -17.10
C ASN A 179 32.31 -19.24 -18.13
N ASP A 180 31.75 -18.51 -19.11
CA ASP A 180 30.87 -19.05 -20.13
C ASP A 180 31.66 -19.74 -21.25
N PHE A 181 32.13 -20.96 -20.99
CA PHE A 181 32.76 -21.92 -21.92
C PHE A 181 33.46 -21.31 -23.16
N ASN A 182 34.33 -20.33 -22.96
CA ASN A 182 34.98 -19.62 -24.07
C ASN A 182 36.10 -20.50 -24.65
N PRO A 183 36.16 -20.72 -25.98
CA PRO A 183 37.22 -21.53 -26.57
C PRO A 183 38.60 -20.83 -26.38
N PRO A 184 39.70 -21.61 -26.34
CA PRO A 184 41.04 -21.05 -26.31
C PRO A 184 41.23 -20.01 -27.43
N GLY A 185 41.53 -18.75 -27.05
CA GLY A 185 41.68 -17.63 -27.98
C GLY A 185 40.48 -16.68 -28.11
N GLY A 186 39.44 -16.82 -27.26
CA GLY A 186 38.38 -15.81 -27.13
C GLY A 186 38.87 -14.47 -26.59
N ASP A 187 38.15 -13.39 -26.86
CA ASP A 187 38.45 -12.06 -26.30
C ASP A 187 38.06 -12.02 -24.82
N LEU A 188 39.07 -11.97 -23.95
CA LEU A 188 38.92 -11.91 -22.49
C LEU A 188 39.29 -10.54 -21.91
N THR A 189 39.50 -9.53 -22.76
CA THR A 189 40.03 -8.22 -22.35
C THR A 189 39.15 -7.56 -21.29
N ALA A 190 37.82 -7.60 -21.46
CA ALA A 190 36.87 -7.03 -20.52
C ALA A 190 36.85 -7.80 -19.18
N ALA A 191 36.89 -9.13 -19.24
CA ALA A 191 36.93 -9.98 -18.05
C ALA A 191 38.22 -9.83 -17.26
N ASP A 192 39.37 -9.76 -17.94
CA ASP A 192 40.69 -9.56 -17.32
C ASP A 192 40.80 -8.17 -16.66
N ALA A 193 40.23 -7.13 -17.28
CA ALA A 193 40.14 -5.80 -16.69
C ALA A 193 39.21 -5.78 -15.45
N GLY A 194 37.99 -6.36 -15.58
CA GLY A 194 37.03 -6.44 -14.48
C GLY A 194 37.56 -7.25 -13.29
N TYR A 195 38.28 -8.33 -13.56
CA TYR A 195 38.99 -9.11 -12.55
C TYR A 195 39.97 -8.24 -11.76
N LYS A 196 40.83 -7.49 -12.46
CA LYS A 196 41.85 -6.65 -11.81
C LYS A 196 41.22 -5.59 -10.92
N GLU A 197 40.20 -4.90 -11.41
CA GLU A 197 39.49 -3.89 -10.63
C GLU A 197 38.80 -4.46 -9.40
N LEU A 198 38.12 -5.61 -9.54
CA LEU A 198 37.47 -6.28 -8.42
C LEU A 198 38.51 -6.72 -7.38
N HIS A 199 39.63 -7.28 -7.81
CA HIS A 199 40.70 -7.72 -6.90
C HIS A 199 41.31 -6.56 -6.12
N ASP A 200 41.57 -5.43 -6.79
CA ASP A 200 42.06 -4.23 -6.12
C ASP A 200 41.04 -3.69 -5.11
N TYR A 201 39.74 -3.75 -5.46
CA TYR A 201 38.66 -3.35 -4.56
C TYR A 201 38.52 -4.31 -3.36
N LEU A 202 38.52 -5.62 -3.57
CA LEU A 202 38.44 -6.63 -2.52
C LEU A 202 39.65 -6.54 -1.57
N ARG A 203 40.84 -6.26 -2.11
CA ARG A 203 42.05 -6.01 -1.31
C ARG A 203 41.85 -4.82 -0.39
N TRP A 204 41.30 -3.72 -0.91
CA TRP A 204 40.93 -2.55 -0.09
C TRP A 204 39.87 -2.90 0.95
N LEU A 205 38.80 -3.59 0.56
CA LEU A 205 37.68 -3.94 1.45
C LEU A 205 38.14 -4.77 2.65
N VAL A 206 39.01 -5.77 2.41
CA VAL A 206 39.60 -6.58 3.47
C VAL A 206 40.52 -5.76 4.37
N ALA A 207 41.32 -4.85 3.79
CA ALA A 207 42.23 -3.99 4.55
C ALA A 207 41.49 -2.96 5.44
N GLU A 208 40.34 -2.46 4.98
CA GLU A 208 39.49 -1.53 5.73
C GLU A 208 38.87 -2.19 6.97
N GLY A 209 38.76 -3.53 6.99
CA GLY A 209 38.28 -4.28 8.15
C GLY A 209 36.79 -4.06 8.47
N ARG A 210 35.97 -3.70 7.46
CA ARG A 210 34.53 -3.49 7.66
C ARG A 210 33.85 -4.77 8.17
N PRO A 211 32.90 -4.67 9.11
CA PRO A 211 32.13 -5.84 9.53
C PRO A 211 31.41 -6.47 8.33
N GLY A 212 31.65 -7.75 8.07
CA GLY A 212 31.09 -8.45 6.93
C GLY A 212 31.79 -9.78 6.65
N LEU A 213 31.20 -10.57 5.75
CA LEU A 213 31.72 -11.89 5.37
C LEU A 213 33.13 -11.82 4.78
N ALA A 214 33.52 -10.71 4.12
CA ALA A 214 34.87 -10.56 3.58
C ALA A 214 35.93 -10.57 4.70
N THR A 215 35.72 -9.75 5.73
CA THR A 215 36.62 -9.65 6.90
C THR A 215 36.62 -10.94 7.73
N GLU A 216 35.46 -11.59 7.89
CA GLU A 216 35.36 -12.88 8.58
C GLU A 216 36.12 -13.99 7.84
N LEU A 217 36.05 -14.03 6.51
CA LEU A 217 36.78 -15.00 5.70
C LEU A 217 38.28 -14.75 5.84
N ALA A 218 38.71 -13.50 5.70
CA ALA A 218 40.12 -13.09 5.80
C ALA A 218 40.75 -13.46 7.15
N THR A 219 40.03 -13.27 8.26
CA THR A 219 40.55 -13.44 9.64
C THR A 219 41.05 -14.85 9.97
N GLY A 220 40.70 -15.86 9.19
CA GLY A 220 41.32 -17.19 9.34
C GLY A 220 41.44 -17.95 8.03
N TRP A 221 41.62 -17.18 6.96
CA TRP A 221 42.14 -17.73 5.72
C TRP A 221 43.58 -18.21 5.97
N THR A 222 43.89 -19.44 5.54
CA THR A 222 45.21 -20.06 5.74
C THR A 222 46.02 -20.16 4.44
N GLY A 223 45.44 -19.74 3.31
CA GLY A 223 46.12 -19.69 2.01
C GLY A 223 46.82 -18.34 1.78
N ASP A 224 47.32 -18.15 0.57
CA ASP A 224 47.87 -16.85 0.15
C ASP A 224 46.77 -15.81 -0.09
N GLN A 225 47.20 -14.56 -0.24
CA GLN A 225 46.29 -13.43 -0.43
C GLN A 225 45.53 -13.52 -1.76
N ASP A 226 46.20 -13.95 -2.83
CA ASP A 226 45.54 -14.11 -4.13
C ASP A 226 44.45 -15.18 -4.09
N GLY A 227 44.69 -16.31 -3.40
CA GLY A 227 43.67 -17.32 -3.17
C GLY A 227 42.48 -16.83 -2.35
N LEU A 228 42.68 -15.94 -1.37
CA LEU A 228 41.57 -15.30 -0.64
C LEU A 228 40.71 -14.45 -1.59
N LEU A 229 41.36 -13.61 -2.39
CA LEU A 229 40.68 -12.70 -3.32
C LEU A 229 39.94 -13.47 -4.42
N ASP A 230 40.56 -14.50 -5.01
CA ASP A 230 39.94 -15.37 -6.02
C ASP A 230 38.66 -16.04 -5.46
N ASN A 231 38.69 -16.50 -4.21
CA ASN A 231 37.51 -17.11 -3.58
C ASN A 231 36.43 -16.08 -3.18
N LEU A 232 36.80 -14.84 -2.83
CA LEU A 232 35.83 -13.75 -2.61
C LEU A 232 35.17 -13.32 -3.92
N ALA A 233 35.95 -13.18 -5.00
CA ALA A 233 35.43 -12.89 -6.33
C ALA A 233 34.47 -13.98 -6.80
N PHE A 234 34.82 -15.25 -6.57
CA PHE A 234 33.96 -16.39 -6.84
C PHE A 234 32.63 -16.34 -6.06
N LEU A 235 32.66 -16.02 -4.75
CA LEU A 235 31.44 -15.89 -3.96
C LEU A 235 30.48 -14.82 -4.51
N ILE A 236 31.01 -13.73 -5.04
CA ILE A 236 30.21 -12.66 -5.65
C ILE A 236 29.53 -13.18 -6.92
N GLY A 237 30.29 -13.79 -7.83
CA GLY A 237 29.75 -14.32 -9.08
C GLY A 237 28.76 -15.47 -8.86
N ALA A 238 29.22 -16.54 -8.21
CA ALA A 238 28.40 -17.74 -7.97
C ALA A 238 27.21 -17.50 -7.04
N GLY A 239 27.33 -16.56 -6.09
CA GLY A 239 26.26 -16.15 -5.19
C GLY A 239 25.19 -15.27 -5.85
N THR A 240 25.47 -14.71 -7.03
CA THR A 240 24.55 -13.82 -7.75
C THR A 240 23.75 -14.59 -8.81
N GLU A 241 24.44 -15.19 -9.79
CA GLU A 241 23.79 -15.67 -11.03
C GLU A 241 22.74 -16.74 -10.78
N THR A 242 23.04 -17.74 -9.95
CA THR A 242 22.10 -18.86 -9.68
C THR A 242 20.78 -18.34 -9.14
N ALA A 243 20.84 -17.43 -8.16
CA ALA A 243 19.65 -16.85 -7.56
C ALA A 243 18.95 -15.91 -8.55
N SER A 244 19.67 -15.10 -9.31
CA SER A 244 19.10 -14.18 -10.29
C SER A 244 18.31 -14.92 -11.37
N VAL A 245 18.88 -15.98 -11.96
CA VAL A 245 18.17 -16.77 -12.98
C VAL A 245 16.97 -17.50 -12.40
N MET A 246 17.13 -18.10 -11.21
CA MET A 246 16.01 -18.76 -10.49
C MET A 246 14.85 -17.78 -10.22
N LEU A 247 15.14 -16.56 -9.78
CA LEU A 247 14.12 -15.53 -9.56
C LEU A 247 13.44 -15.13 -10.88
N GLY A 248 14.17 -15.05 -11.99
CA GLY A 248 13.62 -14.78 -13.31
C GLY A 248 12.66 -15.86 -13.78
N THR A 249 13.06 -17.13 -13.65
CA THR A 249 12.21 -18.28 -14.01
C THR A 249 10.97 -18.35 -13.11
N GLY A 250 11.11 -18.17 -11.80
CA GLY A 250 9.97 -18.16 -10.89
C GLY A 250 9.02 -16.99 -11.15
N LEU A 251 9.53 -15.78 -11.45
CA LEU A 251 8.70 -14.66 -11.89
C LEU A 251 7.91 -15.03 -13.15
N ARG A 252 8.58 -15.62 -14.15
CA ARG A 252 7.93 -16.07 -15.39
C ARG A 252 6.80 -17.04 -15.11
N MET A 253 7.03 -18.05 -14.29
CA MET A 253 5.98 -19.01 -13.92
C MET A 253 4.80 -18.34 -13.20
N LEU A 254 5.05 -17.39 -12.30
CA LEU A 254 3.98 -16.71 -11.55
C LEU A 254 3.18 -15.70 -12.40
N VAL A 255 3.79 -15.14 -13.44
CA VAL A 255 3.13 -14.23 -14.40
C VAL A 255 2.33 -15.03 -15.43
N GLU A 256 2.90 -16.11 -15.98
CA GLU A 256 2.25 -16.93 -17.03
C GLU A 256 1.17 -17.85 -16.48
N ARG A 257 1.26 -18.26 -15.21
CA ARG A 257 0.41 -19.28 -14.59
C ARG A 257 -0.27 -18.74 -13.33
N PRO A 258 -1.39 -18.01 -13.46
CA PRO A 258 -2.16 -17.48 -12.32
C PRO A 258 -2.53 -18.52 -11.27
N GLU A 259 -2.72 -19.78 -11.66
CA GLU A 259 -3.02 -20.89 -10.76
C GLU A 259 -1.86 -21.19 -9.79
N LEU A 260 -0.60 -21.08 -10.24
CA LEU A 260 0.58 -21.27 -9.38
C LEU A 260 0.70 -20.14 -8.37
N ARG A 261 0.35 -18.91 -8.78
CA ARG A 261 0.29 -17.75 -7.88
C ARG A 261 -0.72 -17.98 -6.76
N SER A 262 -1.96 -18.32 -7.12
CA SER A 262 -3.01 -18.59 -6.14
C SER A 262 -2.64 -19.74 -5.21
N LEU A 263 -2.03 -20.80 -5.74
CA LEU A 263 -1.58 -21.94 -4.96
C LEU A 263 -0.51 -21.56 -3.93
N LEU A 264 0.55 -20.84 -4.33
CA LEU A 264 1.61 -20.42 -3.38
C LEU A 264 1.09 -19.51 -2.27
N VAL A 265 0.08 -18.68 -2.54
CA VAL A 265 -0.56 -17.85 -1.51
C VAL A 265 -1.37 -18.71 -0.53
N GLN A 266 -2.08 -19.72 -1.03
CA GLN A 266 -2.93 -20.60 -0.21
C GLN A 266 -2.14 -21.69 0.53
N ARG A 267 -1.01 -22.13 -0.04
CA ARG A 267 -0.18 -23.24 0.44
C ARG A 267 1.28 -22.79 0.56
N PRO A 268 1.60 -21.94 1.55
CA PRO A 268 2.97 -21.47 1.78
C PRO A 268 3.94 -22.61 2.16
N ASP A 269 3.42 -23.76 2.59
CA ASP A 269 4.20 -24.98 2.84
C ASP A 269 4.82 -25.57 1.55
N LEU A 270 4.28 -25.25 0.37
CA LEU A 270 4.83 -25.69 -0.91
C LEU A 270 6.00 -24.84 -1.41
N VAL A 271 6.32 -23.72 -0.74
CA VAL A 271 7.35 -22.78 -1.20
C VAL A 271 8.73 -23.45 -1.38
N PRO A 272 9.24 -24.27 -0.43
CA PRO A 272 10.52 -24.96 -0.64
C PRO A 272 10.50 -25.90 -1.86
N SER A 273 9.37 -26.57 -2.11
CA SER A 273 9.18 -27.43 -3.28
C SER A 273 9.16 -26.62 -4.57
N PHE A 274 8.45 -25.48 -4.59
CA PHE A 274 8.43 -24.56 -5.73
C PHE A 274 9.81 -24.04 -6.09
N VAL A 275 10.66 -23.75 -5.10
CA VAL A 275 12.05 -23.34 -5.32
C VAL A 275 12.86 -24.45 -6.02
N GLN A 276 12.77 -25.68 -5.51
CA GLN A 276 13.46 -26.82 -6.11
C GLN A 276 12.93 -27.14 -7.51
N GLU A 277 11.62 -27.05 -7.70
CA GLU A 277 11.00 -27.23 -9.01
C GLU A 277 11.45 -26.16 -9.99
N THR A 278 11.60 -24.91 -9.56
CA THR A 278 12.17 -23.84 -10.41
C THR A 278 13.59 -24.18 -10.85
N LEU A 279 14.41 -24.67 -9.93
CA LEU A 279 15.80 -25.05 -10.21
C LEU A 279 15.95 -26.34 -11.04
N ARG A 280 14.94 -27.22 -11.03
CA ARG A 280 14.88 -28.41 -11.92
C ARG A 280 14.35 -28.02 -13.30
N TYR A 281 13.28 -27.24 -13.33
CA TYR A 281 12.55 -26.89 -14.54
C TYR A 281 13.37 -26.04 -15.49
N ASP A 282 14.16 -25.10 -14.96
CA ASP A 282 15.08 -24.30 -15.77
C ASP A 282 16.34 -24.03 -14.95
N PRO A 283 17.28 -25.01 -14.89
CA PRO A 283 18.45 -24.89 -14.03
C PRO A 283 19.29 -23.69 -14.47
N PRO A 284 19.70 -22.81 -13.53
CA PRO A 284 20.54 -21.66 -13.84
C PRO A 284 21.83 -22.04 -14.58
N ALA A 285 22.46 -23.13 -14.16
CA ALA A 285 23.57 -23.75 -14.88
C ALA A 285 23.03 -24.90 -15.76
N GLN A 286 23.07 -24.75 -17.07
CA GLN A 286 22.64 -25.77 -18.04
C GLN A 286 23.66 -26.89 -18.22
N LEU A 287 24.92 -26.59 -17.95
CA LEU A 287 26.06 -27.47 -18.20
C LEU A 287 26.99 -27.51 -16.98
N ALA A 288 27.45 -28.71 -16.63
CA ALA A 288 28.62 -28.92 -15.79
C ALA A 288 29.62 -29.85 -16.51
N ALA A 289 30.91 -29.71 -16.25
CA ALA A 289 31.92 -30.53 -16.93
C ALA A 289 32.75 -31.37 -15.95
N ARG A 290 33.02 -32.62 -16.35
CA ARG A 290 33.97 -33.53 -15.69
C ARG A 290 34.89 -34.17 -16.71
N TRP A 291 36.03 -34.71 -16.29
CA TRP A 291 36.90 -35.50 -17.16
C TRP A 291 37.35 -36.80 -16.52
N THR A 292 37.53 -37.83 -17.33
CA THR A 292 37.87 -39.18 -16.87
C THR A 292 39.36 -39.32 -16.51
N LEU A 293 39.63 -39.90 -15.34
CA LEU A 293 41.00 -40.20 -14.89
C LEU A 293 41.56 -41.47 -15.53
N GLU A 294 40.69 -42.45 -15.76
CA GLU A 294 41.00 -43.75 -16.32
C GLU A 294 39.90 -44.17 -17.29
N PRO A 295 40.16 -45.16 -18.18
CA PRO A 295 39.11 -45.65 -19.07
C PRO A 295 37.94 -46.23 -18.25
N THR A 296 36.74 -45.72 -18.48
CA THR A 296 35.53 -46.10 -17.73
C THR A 296 34.33 -46.29 -18.67
N THR A 297 33.15 -46.57 -18.15
CA THR A 297 31.90 -46.73 -18.92
C THR A 297 30.84 -45.79 -18.38
N LEU A 298 30.09 -45.13 -19.27
CA LEU A 298 28.94 -44.29 -18.93
C LEU A 298 27.80 -44.61 -19.89
N GLY A 299 26.67 -45.10 -19.35
CA GLY A 299 25.63 -45.70 -20.16
C GLY A 299 26.18 -46.89 -20.97
N GLU A 300 26.00 -46.86 -22.29
CA GLU A 300 26.52 -47.88 -23.21
C GLU A 300 27.91 -47.52 -23.78
N LEU A 301 28.44 -46.32 -23.48
CA LEU A 301 29.68 -45.82 -24.07
C LEU A 301 30.89 -46.11 -23.18
N ARG A 302 31.94 -46.67 -23.79
CA ARG A 302 33.27 -46.78 -23.17
C ARG A 302 34.05 -45.49 -23.37
N LEU A 303 34.35 -44.80 -22.28
CA LEU A 303 35.07 -43.54 -22.28
C LEU A 303 36.58 -43.77 -22.15
N PRO A 304 37.43 -43.19 -23.01
CA PRO A 304 38.87 -43.27 -22.86
C PRO A 304 39.33 -42.44 -21.66
N ARG A 305 40.59 -42.60 -21.26
CA ARG A 305 41.24 -41.71 -20.30
C ARG A 305 41.30 -40.27 -20.84
N HIS A 306 41.10 -39.30 -19.97
CA HIS A 306 41.05 -37.87 -20.28
C HIS A 306 39.90 -37.49 -21.24
N CYS A 307 38.78 -38.19 -21.19
CA CYS A 307 37.56 -37.83 -21.91
C CYS A 307 36.79 -36.76 -21.15
N LEU A 308 36.43 -35.66 -21.81
CA LEU A 308 35.52 -34.63 -21.29
C LEU A 308 34.08 -35.16 -21.33
N VAL A 309 33.41 -35.07 -20.20
CA VAL A 309 32.00 -35.42 -19.99
C VAL A 309 31.25 -34.14 -19.63
N MET A 310 30.40 -33.69 -20.55
CA MET A 310 29.56 -32.52 -20.43
C MET A 310 28.17 -32.95 -19.92
N LEU A 311 27.86 -32.62 -18.67
CA LEU A 311 26.61 -32.94 -17.99
C LEU A 311 25.56 -31.88 -18.33
N MET A 312 24.61 -32.23 -19.19
CA MET A 312 23.52 -31.33 -19.59
C MET A 312 22.42 -31.36 -18.53
N LEU A 313 22.56 -30.52 -17.50
CA LEU A 313 21.63 -30.46 -16.37
C LEU A 313 20.21 -30.07 -16.80
N GLY A 314 20.07 -29.23 -17.83
CA GLY A 314 18.77 -28.89 -18.41
C GLY A 314 18.05 -30.08 -19.06
N ALA A 315 18.80 -31.01 -19.65
CA ALA A 315 18.27 -32.25 -20.22
C ALA A 315 17.95 -33.26 -19.12
N ALA A 316 18.86 -33.43 -18.16
CA ALA A 316 18.69 -34.32 -17.01
C ALA A 316 17.47 -33.94 -16.17
N GLY A 317 17.24 -32.64 -15.96
CA GLY A 317 16.05 -32.12 -15.30
C GLY A 317 14.75 -32.45 -16.02
N ARG A 318 14.80 -32.78 -17.33
CA ARG A 318 13.66 -33.17 -18.16
C ARG A 318 13.64 -34.63 -18.59
N ASP A 319 14.41 -35.49 -17.93
CA ASP A 319 14.50 -36.90 -18.30
C ASP A 319 13.20 -37.64 -17.97
N HIS A 320 12.46 -38.05 -19.01
CA HIS A 320 11.20 -38.81 -18.90
C HIS A 320 11.38 -40.20 -18.28
N ARG A 321 12.62 -40.72 -18.18
CA ARG A 321 12.90 -41.96 -17.47
C ARG A 321 12.90 -41.78 -15.95
N HIS A 322 13.08 -40.55 -15.48
CA HIS A 322 13.23 -40.23 -14.05
C HIS A 322 12.08 -39.39 -13.49
N PHE A 323 11.53 -38.46 -14.28
CA PHE A 323 10.44 -37.58 -13.85
C PHE A 323 9.16 -37.87 -14.63
N ASP A 324 8.03 -37.93 -13.92
CA ASP A 324 6.70 -37.93 -14.53
C ASP A 324 6.38 -36.53 -15.07
N ASP A 325 5.95 -36.45 -16.33
CA ASP A 325 5.65 -35.20 -17.06
C ASP A 325 6.66 -34.07 -16.78
N PRO A 326 7.95 -34.24 -17.15
CA PRO A 326 9.03 -33.32 -16.78
C PRO A 326 8.88 -31.90 -17.33
N ASP A 327 8.14 -31.75 -18.43
CA ASP A 327 7.88 -30.48 -19.11
C ASP A 327 6.79 -29.65 -18.43
N ARG A 328 6.02 -30.24 -17.51
CA ARG A 328 5.09 -29.54 -16.63
C ARG A 328 5.82 -29.06 -15.38
N PHE A 329 5.65 -27.78 -15.07
CA PHE A 329 6.04 -27.23 -13.78
C PHE A 329 5.07 -27.73 -12.71
N ASP A 330 5.57 -28.55 -11.79
CA ASP A 330 4.80 -29.16 -10.72
C ASP A 330 5.30 -28.69 -9.33
N PRO A 331 4.56 -27.82 -8.63
CA PRO A 331 4.95 -27.32 -7.32
C PRO A 331 4.92 -28.39 -6.22
N TYR A 332 4.38 -29.58 -6.47
CA TYR A 332 4.37 -30.70 -5.53
C TYR A 332 5.55 -31.65 -5.72
N ARG A 333 6.30 -31.55 -6.82
CA ARG A 333 7.33 -32.54 -7.19
C ARG A 333 8.38 -32.81 -6.12
N PHE A 334 8.76 -31.78 -5.37
CA PHE A 334 9.74 -31.85 -4.28
C PHE A 334 9.10 -31.74 -2.90
N ALA A 335 7.76 -31.76 -2.82
CA ALA A 335 7.02 -31.72 -1.57
C ALA A 335 6.97 -33.14 -0.96
N PRO A 336 7.01 -33.27 0.37
CA PRO A 336 6.88 -34.56 1.04
C PRO A 336 5.48 -35.19 0.89
N MET A 337 4.50 -34.39 0.45
CA MET A 337 3.14 -34.83 0.11
C MET A 337 2.82 -34.46 -1.32
N ASP A 338 2.18 -35.38 -2.06
CA ASP A 338 1.68 -35.15 -3.41
C ASP A 338 0.42 -34.25 -3.42
N GLU A 339 -0.11 -33.98 -4.61
CA GLU A 339 -1.30 -33.13 -4.82
C GLU A 339 -2.55 -33.66 -4.08
N ASP A 340 -2.69 -34.98 -3.96
CA ASP A 340 -3.83 -35.67 -3.33
C ASP A 340 -3.61 -35.90 -1.81
N GLY A 341 -2.46 -35.50 -1.27
CA GLY A 341 -2.09 -35.65 0.14
C GLY A 341 -1.47 -37.00 0.52
N GLY A 342 -1.10 -37.82 -0.48
CA GLY A 342 -0.27 -39.02 -0.31
C GLY A 342 1.18 -38.64 0.02
N ARG A 343 1.91 -39.53 0.72
CA ARG A 343 3.34 -39.32 1.00
C ARG A 343 4.18 -39.79 -0.19
N GLN A 344 5.19 -39.01 -0.56
CA GLN A 344 6.16 -39.36 -1.59
C GLN A 344 7.61 -39.13 -1.12
N ASP A 345 8.57 -39.80 -1.77
CA ASP A 345 9.99 -39.55 -1.58
C ASP A 345 10.47 -38.59 -2.67
N PRO A 346 10.78 -37.32 -2.34
CA PRO A 346 11.10 -36.32 -3.35
C PRO A 346 12.44 -36.65 -4.05
N PRO A 347 12.54 -36.39 -5.36
CA PRO A 347 13.76 -36.64 -6.12
C PRO A 347 14.88 -35.69 -5.67
N ARG A 348 16.12 -36.04 -6.02
CA ARG A 348 17.29 -35.20 -5.70
C ARG A 348 17.43 -34.08 -6.75
N LEU A 349 17.72 -32.88 -6.29
CA LEU A 349 18.06 -31.76 -7.18
C LEU A 349 19.55 -31.84 -7.61
N LEU A 350 19.82 -31.89 -8.92
CA LEU A 350 21.18 -31.92 -9.47
C LEU A 350 21.82 -30.53 -9.67
N SER A 351 21.03 -29.45 -9.64
CA SER A 351 21.48 -28.08 -9.97
C SER A 351 22.59 -27.54 -9.06
N PHE A 352 22.79 -28.15 -7.88
CA PHE A 352 23.87 -27.80 -6.95
C PHE A 352 25.02 -28.83 -6.91
N GLY A 353 25.01 -29.84 -7.79
CA GLY A 353 26.00 -30.92 -7.78
C GLY A 353 25.85 -31.89 -6.60
N VAL A 354 26.81 -32.81 -6.45
CA VAL A 354 26.83 -33.83 -5.38
C VAL A 354 28.25 -34.00 -4.82
N GLY A 355 28.35 -34.53 -3.61
CA GLY A 355 29.62 -35.01 -3.03
C GLY A 355 30.63 -33.89 -2.75
N PRO A 356 31.94 -34.09 -3.03
CA PRO A 356 33.00 -33.15 -2.67
C PRO A 356 32.90 -31.81 -3.39
N HIS A 357 32.03 -31.70 -4.41
CA HIS A 357 31.84 -30.50 -5.24
C HIS A 357 30.44 -29.84 -5.08
N PHE A 358 29.63 -30.27 -4.11
CA PHE A 358 28.32 -29.66 -3.78
C PHE A 358 28.35 -28.12 -3.58
N CYS A 359 27.45 -27.35 -4.20
CA CYS A 359 27.48 -25.89 -4.17
C CYS A 359 27.36 -25.33 -2.73
N VAL A 360 28.38 -24.58 -2.32
CA VAL A 360 28.44 -23.94 -0.98
C VAL A 360 27.41 -22.80 -0.84
N GLY A 361 27.00 -22.19 -1.97
CA GLY A 361 25.99 -21.13 -2.02
C GLY A 361 24.53 -21.62 -2.04
N SER A 362 24.28 -22.93 -2.09
CA SER A 362 22.93 -23.49 -2.21
C SER A 362 21.96 -22.99 -1.14
N GLY A 363 22.39 -22.94 0.12
CA GLY A 363 21.54 -22.44 1.22
C GLY A 363 21.09 -20.99 1.03
N VAL A 364 21.95 -20.11 0.50
CA VAL A 364 21.60 -18.71 0.22
C VAL A 364 20.61 -18.62 -0.94
N ALA A 365 20.85 -19.37 -2.02
CA ALA A 365 19.97 -19.39 -3.18
C ALA A 365 18.56 -19.91 -2.80
N MET A 366 18.50 -21.05 -2.09
CA MET A 366 17.24 -21.63 -1.61
C MET A 366 16.47 -20.65 -0.71
N LEU A 367 17.15 -20.09 0.30
CA LEU A 367 16.55 -19.11 1.21
C LEU A 367 16.04 -17.87 0.48
N THR A 368 16.78 -17.39 -0.52
CA THR A 368 16.37 -16.24 -1.34
C THR A 368 15.08 -16.55 -2.09
N GLY A 369 14.97 -17.73 -2.72
CA GLY A 369 13.75 -18.17 -3.38
C GLY A 369 12.57 -18.32 -2.41
N GLU A 370 12.81 -18.94 -1.25
CA GLU A 370 11.79 -19.14 -0.21
C GLU A 370 11.21 -17.82 0.32
N ILE A 371 12.01 -16.77 0.37
CA ILE A 371 11.56 -15.44 0.80
C ILE A 371 10.89 -14.69 -0.35
N VAL A 372 11.46 -14.74 -1.55
CA VAL A 372 11.04 -13.89 -2.67
C VAL A 372 9.80 -14.43 -3.37
N PHE A 373 9.63 -15.74 -3.54
CA PHE A 373 8.48 -16.28 -4.28
C PHE A 373 7.12 -16.01 -3.64
N PRO A 374 6.93 -16.07 -2.31
CA PRO A 374 5.67 -15.65 -1.69
C PRO A 374 5.37 -14.16 -1.91
N LEU A 375 6.40 -13.31 -1.90
CA LEU A 375 6.26 -11.88 -2.17
C LEU A 375 5.91 -11.62 -3.64
N LEU A 376 6.58 -12.32 -4.56
CA LEU A 376 6.29 -12.25 -6.00
C LEU A 376 4.89 -12.77 -6.30
N ALA A 377 4.46 -13.88 -5.68
CA ALA A 377 3.12 -14.41 -5.87
C ALA A 377 2.07 -13.33 -5.58
N ARG A 378 2.18 -12.62 -4.44
CA ARG A 378 1.28 -11.50 -4.15
C ARG A 378 1.45 -10.32 -5.12
N ALA A 379 2.69 -9.95 -5.44
CA ALA A 379 2.98 -8.80 -6.30
C ALA A 379 2.60 -8.98 -7.78
N CYS A 380 2.49 -10.22 -8.27
CA CYS A 380 2.18 -10.55 -9.66
C CYS A 380 0.68 -10.47 -10.00
N GLU A 381 -0.19 -10.13 -9.05
CA GLU A 381 -1.61 -9.93 -9.36
C GLU A 381 -1.79 -8.82 -10.42
N GLY A 382 -2.43 -9.14 -11.55
CA GLY A 382 -2.63 -8.22 -12.68
C GLY A 382 -1.36 -7.91 -13.49
N MET A 383 -0.23 -8.55 -13.17
CA MET A 383 1.02 -8.42 -13.93
C MET A 383 0.98 -9.26 -15.21
N THR A 384 1.49 -8.69 -16.30
CA THR A 384 1.64 -9.34 -17.61
C THR A 384 3.00 -8.99 -18.20
N PHE A 385 3.48 -9.78 -19.15
CA PHE A 385 4.67 -9.42 -19.91
C PHE A 385 4.33 -8.34 -20.95
N ALA A 386 5.09 -7.25 -20.94
CA ALA A 386 4.95 -6.15 -21.91
C ALA A 386 5.45 -6.56 -23.31
N GLU A 387 6.41 -7.50 -23.34
CA GLU A 387 6.98 -8.15 -24.52
C GLU A 387 7.43 -9.56 -24.14
N PRO A 388 7.58 -10.51 -25.10
CA PRO A 388 8.02 -11.87 -24.78
C PRO A 388 9.36 -11.87 -24.01
N PRO A 389 9.50 -12.70 -22.96
CA PRO A 389 10.77 -12.90 -22.27
C PRO A 389 11.89 -13.30 -23.24
N VAL A 390 13.09 -12.77 -23.01
CA VAL A 390 14.26 -13.05 -23.85
C VAL A 390 15.40 -13.55 -22.97
N HIS A 391 15.82 -14.79 -23.18
CA HIS A 391 17.00 -15.36 -22.54
C HIS A 391 18.29 -14.74 -23.09
N ALA A 392 19.32 -14.61 -22.25
CA ALA A 392 20.65 -14.20 -22.69
C ALA A 392 21.32 -15.30 -23.51
N VAL A 393 22.26 -14.94 -24.39
CA VAL A 393 23.06 -15.92 -25.14
C VAL A 393 24.15 -16.45 -24.20
N GLY A 394 23.85 -17.51 -23.47
CA GLY A 394 24.78 -18.16 -22.54
C GLY A 394 24.87 -19.65 -22.80
N THR A 395 26.06 -20.22 -22.61
CA THR A 395 26.33 -21.65 -22.79
C THR A 395 26.15 -22.43 -21.48
N VAL A 396 26.72 -21.90 -20.41
CA VAL A 396 26.71 -22.48 -19.07
C VAL A 396 25.56 -21.90 -18.28
N ILE A 397 25.38 -20.58 -18.30
CA ILE A 397 24.33 -19.87 -17.56
C ILE A 397 23.16 -19.50 -18.47
N HIS A 398 21.96 -19.92 -18.10
CA HIS A 398 20.74 -19.67 -18.89
C HIS A 398 19.90 -18.53 -18.31
N GLY A 399 20.48 -17.33 -18.29
CA GLY A 399 19.86 -16.13 -17.72
C GLY A 399 18.90 -15.40 -18.67
N TYR A 400 18.41 -14.23 -18.23
CA TYR A 400 17.51 -13.37 -18.99
C TYR A 400 18.25 -12.10 -19.46
N GLU A 401 18.17 -11.80 -20.75
CA GLU A 401 18.55 -10.50 -21.31
C GLU A 401 17.44 -9.47 -21.08
N ARG A 402 16.18 -9.91 -21.14
CA ARG A 402 15.01 -9.05 -21.00
C ARG A 402 13.85 -9.79 -20.37
N LEU A 403 13.23 -9.17 -19.36
CA LEU A 403 12.07 -9.73 -18.66
C LEU A 403 11.12 -8.59 -18.27
N ARG A 404 10.53 -7.94 -19.29
CA ARG A 404 9.70 -6.75 -19.10
C ARG A 404 8.28 -7.07 -18.69
N VAL A 405 7.92 -6.59 -17.50
CA VAL A 405 6.59 -6.73 -16.92
C VAL A 405 5.88 -5.39 -16.89
N THR A 406 4.56 -5.44 -17.04
CA THR A 406 3.67 -4.32 -16.76
C THR A 406 2.52 -4.84 -15.92
N ILE A 407 2.16 -4.07 -14.90
CA ILE A 407 0.85 -4.21 -14.29
C ILE A 407 0.02 -3.26 -15.09
N ARG A 408 -0.95 -3.81 -15.83
CA ARG A 408 -2.03 -2.95 -16.30
C ARG A 408 -2.62 -2.39 -15.01
N LYS A 409 -2.37 -1.09 -14.75
CA LYS A 409 -3.39 -0.29 -14.06
C LYS A 409 -4.68 -0.78 -14.68
N PRO A 410 -5.71 -1.15 -13.91
CA PRO A 410 -7.00 -1.30 -14.52
C PRO A 410 -7.11 -0.05 -15.39
N ALA A 411 -7.11 -0.22 -16.71
CA ALA A 411 -7.70 0.80 -17.54
C ALA A 411 -9.02 1.03 -16.82
N LEU A 412 -9.37 2.29 -16.56
CA LEU A 412 -10.76 2.59 -16.26
C LEU A 412 -11.53 1.89 -17.38
N ASP A 413 -11.98 0.68 -17.08
CA ASP A 413 -12.56 -0.21 -18.04
C ASP A 413 -13.81 0.54 -18.38
N THR A 414 -13.85 1.07 -19.60
CA THR A 414 -15.03 1.75 -20.11
C THR A 414 -16.21 0.78 -20.22
N GLY A 415 -16.04 -0.49 -19.83
CA GLY A 415 -17.06 -1.50 -19.59
C GLY A 415 -17.56 -1.67 -18.14
N PHE A 416 -17.20 -0.84 -17.16
CA PHE A 416 -17.86 -0.92 -15.83
C PHE A 416 -19.22 -0.25 -15.80
N ASP A 417 -20.23 -0.97 -15.31
CA ASP A 417 -21.52 -0.44 -14.90
C ASP A 417 -21.30 0.62 -13.80
N PRO A 418 -21.44 1.92 -14.12
CA PRO A 418 -21.22 2.98 -13.13
C PRO A 418 -22.24 2.85 -12.01
N ALA A 419 -21.84 3.22 -10.80
CA ALA A 419 -22.79 3.33 -9.69
C ALA A 419 -23.70 4.55 -9.96
N VAL A 420 -25.00 4.32 -10.18
CA VAL A 420 -25.98 5.37 -10.53
C VAL A 420 -27.13 5.41 -9.53
N ILE A 421 -27.59 6.61 -9.21
CA ILE A 421 -28.82 6.84 -8.44
C ILE A 421 -29.93 7.33 -9.38
N GLU A 422 -31.03 6.60 -9.44
CA GLU A 422 -32.25 6.93 -10.20
C GLU A 422 -33.30 7.63 -9.31
N GLY A 423 -34.26 8.32 -9.92
CA GLY A 423 -35.34 9.03 -9.22
C GLY A 423 -35.08 10.53 -8.99
N GLY A 424 -36.15 11.29 -8.77
CA GLY A 424 -36.13 12.72 -8.48
C GLY A 424 -36.18 13.05 -6.99
N THR A 425 -36.52 12.08 -6.15
CA THR A 425 -36.56 12.22 -4.69
C THR A 425 -35.94 11.02 -3.96
N LEU A 426 -35.68 11.16 -2.65
CA LEU A 426 -35.10 10.08 -1.84
C LEU A 426 -36.02 8.84 -1.76
N PRO A 427 -37.36 8.98 -1.52
CA PRO A 427 -38.27 7.84 -1.60
C PRO A 427 -38.27 7.13 -2.95
N GLU A 428 -38.23 7.90 -4.05
CA GLU A 428 -38.16 7.31 -5.39
C GLU A 428 -36.85 6.57 -5.63
N ALA A 429 -35.72 7.14 -5.22
CA ALA A 429 -34.41 6.51 -5.33
C ALA A 429 -34.35 5.18 -4.57
N LEU A 430 -34.90 5.15 -3.35
CA LEU A 430 -34.99 3.91 -2.57
C LEU A 430 -35.92 2.89 -3.23
N ARG A 431 -37.05 3.32 -3.80
CA ARG A 431 -37.96 2.44 -4.55
C ARG A 431 -37.26 1.82 -5.77
N HIS A 432 -36.51 2.63 -6.53
CA HIS A 432 -35.72 2.15 -7.67
C HIS A 432 -34.65 1.14 -7.20
N LEU A 433 -33.90 1.47 -6.15
CA LEU A 433 -32.92 0.55 -5.55
C LEU A 433 -33.57 -0.77 -5.15
N ALA A 434 -34.66 -0.73 -4.37
CA ALA A 434 -35.35 -1.93 -3.89
C ALA A 434 -35.89 -2.82 -5.02
N SER A 435 -36.15 -2.24 -6.20
CA SER A 435 -36.56 -2.99 -7.39
C SER A 435 -35.39 -3.59 -8.18
N LYS A 436 -34.28 -2.87 -8.31
CA LYS A 436 -33.15 -3.24 -9.18
C LYS A 436 -32.08 -4.07 -8.46
N ALA A 437 -31.84 -3.78 -7.19
CA ALA A 437 -30.85 -4.43 -6.34
C ALA A 437 -31.43 -4.63 -4.93
N PRO A 438 -32.44 -5.52 -4.78
CA PRO A 438 -33.17 -5.72 -3.52
C PRO A 438 -32.28 -6.17 -2.34
N ASP A 439 -31.13 -6.77 -2.66
CA ASP A 439 -30.19 -7.37 -1.70
C ASP A 439 -29.02 -6.44 -1.31
N THR A 440 -28.89 -5.27 -1.94
CA THR A 440 -27.94 -4.24 -1.49
C THR A 440 -28.19 -3.95 -0.01
N SER A 441 -27.12 -3.91 0.78
CA SER A 441 -27.26 -3.99 2.23
C SER A 441 -26.51 -2.91 2.99
N TRP A 442 -27.18 -2.44 4.04
CA TRP A 442 -26.54 -1.74 5.14
C TRP A 442 -26.17 -2.76 6.21
N VAL A 443 -24.87 -2.94 6.41
CA VAL A 443 -24.27 -3.89 7.34
C VAL A 443 -23.74 -3.14 8.56
N PHE A 444 -24.02 -3.66 9.76
CA PHE A 444 -23.57 -3.11 11.04
C PHE A 444 -22.73 -4.19 11.74
N PRO A 445 -21.39 -4.18 11.60
CA PRO A 445 -20.53 -5.30 12.03
C PRO A 445 -20.59 -5.64 13.51
N ALA A 446 -20.97 -4.67 14.35
CA ALA A 446 -21.34 -4.88 15.74
C ALA A 446 -22.65 -4.09 15.93
N PRO A 447 -23.81 -4.76 16.08
CA PRO A 447 -24.00 -6.13 16.58
C PRO A 447 -24.16 -7.24 15.51
N ASP A 448 -23.58 -7.10 14.31
CA ASP A 448 -23.71 -8.03 13.17
C ASP A 448 -25.13 -8.11 12.61
N VAL A 449 -25.65 -6.95 12.21
CA VAL A 449 -27.00 -6.82 11.64
C VAL A 449 -26.90 -6.36 10.19
N ARG A 450 -27.73 -6.94 9.32
CA ARG A 450 -27.84 -6.60 7.91
C ARG A 450 -29.26 -6.14 7.60
N LEU A 451 -29.38 -4.97 6.97
CA LEU A 451 -30.65 -4.43 6.47
C LEU A 451 -30.59 -4.36 4.95
N ALA A 452 -31.35 -5.21 4.28
CA ALA A 452 -31.42 -5.23 2.82
C ALA A 452 -32.28 -4.07 2.29
N ALA A 453 -32.01 -3.60 1.07
CA ALA A 453 -32.73 -2.49 0.44
C ALA A 453 -34.24 -2.75 0.31
N SER A 454 -34.62 -3.99 -0.03
CA SER A 454 -36.02 -4.39 -0.10
C SER A 454 -36.74 -4.33 1.25
N GLU A 455 -36.03 -4.65 2.34
CA GLU A 455 -36.52 -4.55 3.70
C GLU A 455 -36.59 -3.09 4.15
N LEU A 456 -35.54 -2.31 3.93
CA LEU A 456 -35.50 -0.88 4.21
C LEU A 456 -36.65 -0.16 3.53
N TYR A 457 -36.93 -0.44 2.25
CA TYR A 457 -38.05 0.14 1.53
C TYR A 457 -39.40 -0.22 2.17
N ARG A 458 -39.66 -1.52 2.40
CA ARG A 458 -40.93 -1.98 2.99
C ARG A 458 -41.15 -1.41 4.40
N SER A 459 -40.15 -1.49 5.28
CA SER A 459 -40.29 -1.03 6.66
C SER A 459 -40.39 0.50 6.74
N SER A 460 -39.64 1.25 5.92
CA SER A 460 -39.74 2.71 5.86
C SER A 460 -41.13 3.18 5.43
N LEU A 461 -41.77 2.52 4.45
CA LEU A 461 -43.14 2.86 4.07
C LEU A 461 -44.16 2.57 5.16
N ALA A 462 -44.03 1.43 5.86
CA ALA A 462 -44.91 1.10 6.97
C ALA A 462 -44.78 2.13 8.12
N MET A 463 -43.54 2.47 8.47
CA MET A 463 -43.23 3.47 9.49
C MET A 463 -43.71 4.87 9.08
N ALA A 464 -43.55 5.25 7.81
CA ALA A 464 -44.03 6.53 7.29
C ALA A 464 -45.54 6.71 7.49
N ARG A 465 -46.33 5.66 7.28
CA ARG A 465 -47.78 5.70 7.50
C ARG A 465 -48.10 5.90 8.98
N GLY A 466 -47.39 5.21 9.87
CA GLY A 466 -47.50 5.40 11.32
C GLY A 466 -47.14 6.83 11.76
N LEU A 467 -46.11 7.44 11.16
CA LEU A 467 -45.77 8.84 11.41
C LEU A 467 -46.89 9.79 10.96
N CYS A 468 -47.49 9.55 9.79
CA CYS A 468 -48.62 10.36 9.29
C CYS A 468 -49.83 10.28 10.23
N GLU A 469 -50.20 9.07 10.68
CA GLU A 469 -51.32 8.87 11.62
C GLU A 469 -51.04 9.47 13.00
N ALA A 470 -49.78 9.43 13.45
CA ALA A 470 -49.35 10.10 14.66
C ALA A 470 -49.38 11.64 14.54
N GLY A 471 -49.60 12.19 13.34
CA GLY A 471 -49.84 13.60 13.09
C GLY A 471 -48.70 14.34 12.41
N VAL A 472 -47.66 13.65 11.93
CA VAL A 472 -46.62 14.25 11.09
C VAL A 472 -47.24 14.69 9.76
N ARG A 473 -47.03 15.95 9.37
CA ARG A 473 -47.53 16.54 8.13
C ARG A 473 -46.40 16.86 7.16
N GLN A 474 -46.75 16.97 5.88
CA GLN A 474 -45.84 17.42 4.82
C GLN A 474 -45.20 18.78 5.18
N GLY A 475 -43.90 18.92 4.92
CA GLY A 475 -43.12 20.13 5.22
C GLY A 475 -42.72 20.33 6.69
N GLU A 476 -43.15 19.45 7.61
CA GLU A 476 -42.64 19.44 8.98
C GLU A 476 -41.17 19.04 9.04
N ARG A 477 -40.48 19.46 10.11
CA ARG A 477 -39.15 18.95 10.45
C ARG A 477 -39.29 17.95 11.59
N VAL A 478 -38.74 16.76 11.40
CA VAL A 478 -38.73 15.69 12.40
C VAL A 478 -37.30 15.43 12.85
N GLY A 479 -37.05 15.57 14.15
CA GLY A 479 -35.75 15.28 14.74
C GLY A 479 -35.56 13.78 14.95
N LEU A 480 -34.42 13.24 14.56
CA LEU A 480 -34.09 11.82 14.67
C LEU A 480 -32.99 11.60 15.72
N LEU A 481 -33.33 10.90 16.80
CA LEU A 481 -32.41 10.42 17.85
C LEU A 481 -32.29 8.90 17.76
N LEU A 482 -31.52 8.44 16.77
CA LEU A 482 -31.41 7.03 16.42
C LEU A 482 -29.95 6.58 16.58
N PRO A 483 -29.70 5.39 17.16
CA PRO A 483 -28.34 4.89 17.31
C PRO A 483 -27.77 4.48 15.95
N THR A 484 -26.45 4.29 15.86
CA THR A 484 -25.85 3.66 14.69
C THR A 484 -26.39 2.23 14.57
N GLY A 485 -27.21 2.00 13.55
CA GLY A 485 -27.94 0.74 13.35
C GLY A 485 -29.02 0.89 12.29
N PRO A 486 -29.78 -0.18 11.97
CA PRO A 486 -30.79 -0.17 10.90
C PRO A 486 -31.81 0.96 11.01
N GLN A 487 -32.21 1.28 12.25
CA GLN A 487 -33.24 2.26 12.54
C GLN A 487 -32.91 3.65 12.00
N VAL A 488 -31.64 4.04 11.88
CA VAL A 488 -31.26 5.37 11.36
C VAL A 488 -31.71 5.56 9.91
N TRP A 489 -31.58 4.52 9.08
CA TRP A 489 -31.99 4.55 7.68
C TRP A 489 -33.50 4.42 7.54
N GLN A 490 -34.09 3.50 8.30
CA GLN A 490 -35.54 3.33 8.34
C GLN A 490 -36.24 4.62 8.79
N GLY A 491 -35.73 5.29 9.82
CA GLY A 491 -36.26 6.56 10.32
C GLY A 491 -36.07 7.72 9.34
N LEU A 492 -34.91 7.82 8.68
CA LEU A 492 -34.66 8.79 7.61
C LEU A 492 -35.69 8.64 6.49
N PHE A 493 -35.78 7.44 5.91
CA PHE A 493 -36.65 7.17 4.77
C PHE A 493 -38.14 7.19 5.14
N ALA A 494 -38.51 6.77 6.35
CA ALA A 494 -39.87 6.90 6.85
C ALA A 494 -40.29 8.38 6.97
N THR A 495 -39.40 9.23 7.48
CA THR A 495 -39.66 10.67 7.64
C THR A 495 -39.88 11.35 6.29
N VAL A 496 -38.97 11.12 5.33
CA VAL A 496 -39.09 11.75 4.01
C VAL A 496 -40.23 11.14 3.17
N SER A 497 -40.56 9.86 3.37
CA SER A 497 -41.74 9.24 2.74
C SER A 497 -43.06 9.72 3.35
N ALA A 498 -43.03 10.26 4.58
CA ALA A 498 -44.16 10.97 5.19
C ALA A 498 -44.26 12.44 4.72
N GLY A 499 -43.41 12.86 3.76
CA GLY A 499 -43.36 14.23 3.24
C GLY A 499 -42.71 15.25 4.18
N ALA A 500 -42.06 14.79 5.26
CA ALA A 500 -41.39 15.64 6.23
C ALA A 500 -39.88 15.65 6.01
N ALA A 501 -39.22 16.71 6.48
CA ALA A 501 -37.77 16.85 6.43
C ALA A 501 -37.13 16.18 7.66
N ALA A 502 -36.15 15.30 7.41
CA ALA A 502 -35.39 14.64 8.47
C ALA A 502 -34.29 15.55 9.02
N THR A 503 -34.08 15.53 10.33
CA THR A 503 -32.94 16.19 10.99
C THR A 503 -32.27 15.21 11.93
N MET A 504 -31.07 14.74 11.59
CA MET A 504 -30.28 13.92 12.50
C MET A 504 -29.85 14.77 13.69
N LEU A 505 -30.41 14.52 14.87
CA LEU A 505 -30.14 15.32 16.05
C LEU A 505 -28.75 14.97 16.61
N PRO A 506 -27.83 15.95 16.69
CA PRO A 506 -26.46 15.64 17.07
C PRO A 506 -26.37 15.30 18.55
N VAL A 507 -25.83 14.13 18.87
CA VAL A 507 -25.51 13.71 20.24
C VAL A 507 -24.01 13.56 20.34
N ARG A 508 -23.42 14.24 21.32
CA ARG A 508 -21.98 14.17 21.58
C ARG A 508 -21.68 12.98 22.48
N PRO A 509 -20.67 12.15 22.17
CA PRO A 509 -20.22 11.11 23.09
C PRO A 509 -19.86 11.70 24.44
N LEU A 510 -20.26 11.02 25.53
CA LEU A 510 -19.93 11.38 26.92
C LEU A 510 -20.50 12.73 27.42
N GLU A 511 -21.31 13.44 26.62
CA GLU A 511 -21.98 14.68 27.06
C GLU A 511 -23.05 14.37 28.13
N PRO A 512 -23.05 15.10 29.27
CA PRO A 512 -24.08 14.92 30.29
C PRO A 512 -25.49 15.11 29.72
N THR A 513 -26.43 14.25 30.11
CA THR A 513 -27.78 14.20 29.54
C THR A 513 -28.50 15.54 29.58
N GLN A 514 -28.39 16.29 30.68
CA GLN A 514 -29.06 17.57 30.83
C GLN A 514 -28.51 18.63 29.86
N VAL A 515 -27.18 18.69 29.72
CA VAL A 515 -26.50 19.60 28.78
C VAL A 515 -26.86 19.27 27.34
N ALA A 516 -26.88 17.98 27.00
CA ALA A 516 -27.33 17.51 25.69
C ALA A 516 -28.80 17.91 25.44
N ALA A 517 -29.69 17.75 26.43
CA ALA A 517 -31.10 18.12 26.30
C ALA A 517 -31.28 19.64 26.08
N GLU A 518 -30.55 20.50 26.79
CA GLU A 518 -30.60 21.96 26.61
C GLU A 518 -30.12 22.39 25.22
N ARG A 519 -29.06 21.76 24.73
CA ARG A 519 -28.57 22.01 23.37
C ARG A 519 -29.57 21.55 22.31
N LEU A 520 -30.15 20.37 22.48
CA LEU A 520 -31.16 19.83 21.56
C LEU A 520 -32.47 20.62 21.61
N ALA A 521 -32.89 21.12 22.77
CA ALA A 521 -34.07 21.97 22.91
C ALA A 521 -33.96 23.24 22.06
N ARG A 522 -32.78 23.88 22.04
CA ARG A 522 -32.54 25.03 21.17
C ARG A 522 -32.62 24.67 19.67
N ILE A 523 -32.15 23.48 19.28
CA ILE A 523 -32.26 23.00 17.88
C ILE A 523 -33.74 22.76 17.53
N VAL A 524 -34.48 22.09 18.42
CA VAL A 524 -35.93 21.85 18.30
C VAL A 524 -36.68 23.16 18.10
N ASP A 525 -36.38 24.18 18.91
CA ASP A 525 -37.03 25.49 18.82
C ASP A 525 -36.66 26.22 17.53
N SER A 526 -35.37 26.26 17.18
CA SER A 526 -34.86 26.90 15.97
C SER A 526 -35.47 26.29 14.70
N ALA A 527 -35.62 24.96 14.66
CA ALA A 527 -36.24 24.26 13.55
C ALA A 527 -37.78 24.25 13.65
N GLY A 528 -38.39 24.70 14.74
CA GLY A 528 -39.83 24.59 14.99
C GLY A 528 -40.33 23.14 14.92
N MET A 529 -39.56 22.19 15.47
CA MET A 529 -39.93 20.77 15.45
C MET A 529 -41.09 20.50 16.40
N ARG A 530 -42.09 19.75 15.91
CA ARG A 530 -43.22 19.26 16.72
C ARG A 530 -43.06 17.79 17.12
N HIS A 531 -42.29 17.06 16.33
CA HIS A 531 -42.11 15.63 16.45
C HIS A 531 -40.62 15.29 16.47
N ILE A 532 -40.26 14.34 17.33
CA ILE A 532 -38.99 13.62 17.26
C ILE A 532 -39.28 12.12 17.19
N VAL A 533 -38.36 11.38 16.57
CA VAL A 533 -38.33 9.92 16.61
C VAL A 533 -37.10 9.52 17.39
N ALA A 534 -37.28 8.67 18.40
CA ALA A 534 -36.18 8.18 19.22
C ALA A 534 -36.10 6.66 19.20
N GLY A 535 -34.88 6.15 19.05
CA GLY A 535 -34.56 4.73 19.14
C GLY A 535 -34.20 4.33 20.56
N HIS A 536 -33.94 3.04 20.73
CA HIS A 536 -33.46 2.47 21.98
C HIS A 536 -32.16 3.15 22.44
N GLY A 537 -32.01 3.33 23.75
CA GLY A 537 -30.81 3.95 24.36
C GLY A 537 -30.89 5.46 24.58
N PHE A 538 -31.89 6.16 24.04
CA PHE A 538 -32.06 7.61 24.23
C PHE A 538 -33.12 7.99 25.27
N ASP A 539 -33.71 7.05 26.00
CA ASP A 539 -34.86 7.30 26.89
C ASP A 539 -34.62 8.40 27.93
N LYS A 540 -33.42 8.42 28.55
CA LYS A 540 -33.07 9.45 29.53
C LYS A 540 -32.97 10.84 28.89
N LEU A 541 -32.37 10.91 27.71
CA LEU A 541 -32.22 12.15 26.95
C LEU A 541 -33.57 12.67 26.44
N VAL A 542 -34.42 11.78 25.93
CA VAL A 542 -35.78 12.10 25.50
C VAL A 542 -36.59 12.64 26.69
N ARG A 543 -36.57 11.97 27.86
CA ARG A 543 -37.27 12.47 29.05
C ARG A 543 -36.80 13.87 29.45
N ALA A 544 -35.48 14.11 29.47
CA ALA A 544 -34.93 15.42 29.79
C ALA A 544 -35.31 16.50 28.76
N LEU A 545 -35.32 16.16 27.47
CA LEU A 545 -35.72 17.06 26.39
C LEU A 545 -37.23 17.40 26.45
N LEU A 546 -38.08 16.40 26.69
CA LEU A 546 -39.53 16.59 26.84
C LEU A 546 -39.88 17.41 28.09
N ALA A 547 -39.11 17.27 29.17
CA ALA A 547 -39.28 18.13 30.36
C ALA A 547 -39.01 19.60 30.03
N GLN A 548 -38.06 19.89 29.14
CA GLN A 548 -37.81 21.25 28.67
C GLN A 548 -38.84 21.74 27.65
N ARG A 549 -39.40 20.84 26.83
CA ARG A 549 -40.38 21.16 25.78
C ARG A 549 -41.60 20.24 25.84
N PRO A 550 -42.57 20.52 26.73
CA PRO A 550 -43.75 19.65 26.93
C PRO A 550 -44.68 19.50 25.72
N ARG A 551 -44.58 20.41 24.72
CA ARG A 551 -45.35 20.35 23.47
C ARG A 551 -44.69 19.47 22.40
N LEU A 552 -43.43 19.09 22.58
CA LEU A 552 -42.72 18.18 21.69
C LEU A 552 -43.28 16.76 21.88
N ARG A 553 -43.51 16.03 20.80
CA ARG A 553 -43.97 14.64 20.86
C ARG A 553 -42.84 13.72 20.41
N CYS A 554 -42.51 12.73 21.24
CA CYS A 554 -41.63 11.63 20.84
C CYS A 554 -42.49 10.50 20.27
N LEU A 555 -42.23 10.13 19.01
CA LEU A 555 -42.92 9.07 18.30
C LEU A 555 -42.05 7.81 18.26
N PRO A 556 -42.62 6.61 18.45
CA PRO A 556 -41.88 5.37 18.27
C PRO A 556 -41.65 5.10 16.77
N LEU A 557 -40.53 4.44 16.46
CA LEU A 557 -40.29 3.87 15.13
C LEU A 557 -40.77 2.41 15.13
N ALA A 558 -42.04 2.19 14.80
CA ALA A 558 -42.68 0.87 14.83
C ALA A 558 -43.10 0.39 13.43
N GLU A 559 -42.94 -0.91 13.19
CA GLU A 559 -43.41 -1.56 11.97
C GLU A 559 -44.89 -1.95 12.10
N GLY A 560 -45.70 -1.52 11.13
CA GLY A 560 -47.12 -1.85 11.05
C GLY A 560 -48.03 -0.87 11.78
N GLY A 561 -49.23 -0.67 11.21
CA GLY A 561 -50.31 0.07 11.87
C GLY A 561 -51.02 1.09 10.98
N GLY A 562 -50.34 1.60 9.95
CA GLY A 562 -50.86 2.71 9.18
C GLY A 562 -51.62 2.35 7.90
N SER A 563 -52.85 2.85 7.74
CA SER A 563 -53.64 2.74 6.49
C SER A 563 -53.64 4.04 5.68
N GLN A 564 -53.19 5.15 6.28
CA GLN A 564 -53.15 6.46 5.65
C GLN A 564 -52.32 6.45 4.36
N ALA A 565 -52.78 7.18 3.34
CA ALA A 565 -52.03 7.40 2.11
C ALA A 565 -50.82 8.30 2.39
N LEU A 566 -49.66 7.93 1.83
CA LEU A 566 -48.44 8.72 1.93
C LEU A 566 -48.49 9.88 0.92
N PRO A 567 -47.99 11.08 1.28
CA PRO A 567 -47.87 12.16 0.33
C PRO A 567 -46.82 11.85 -0.74
N GLU A 568 -46.97 12.44 -1.92
CA GLU A 568 -45.94 12.39 -2.96
C GLU A 568 -44.95 13.53 -2.75
N ALA A 569 -43.66 13.20 -2.64
CA ALA A 569 -42.61 14.19 -2.47
C ALA A 569 -42.19 14.78 -3.83
N ALA A 570 -41.98 16.09 -3.89
CA ALA A 570 -41.42 16.76 -5.05
C ALA A 570 -39.90 16.99 -4.89
N PRO A 571 -39.12 17.12 -5.98
CA PRO A 571 -37.69 17.43 -5.90
C PRO A 571 -37.36 18.72 -5.13
N ASP A 572 -38.28 19.69 -5.15
CA ASP A 572 -38.12 20.97 -4.44
C ASP A 572 -38.55 20.94 -2.97
N ASP A 573 -39.16 19.85 -2.51
CA ASP A 573 -39.52 19.69 -1.11
C ASP A 573 -38.27 19.51 -0.24
N LEU A 574 -38.35 20.04 0.99
CA LEU A 574 -37.28 19.94 1.98
C LEU A 574 -37.14 18.49 2.44
N ALA A 575 -35.97 17.89 2.21
CA ALA A 575 -35.70 16.48 2.54
C ALA A 575 -34.92 16.35 3.85
N VAL A 576 -33.88 17.16 4.01
CA VAL A 576 -32.96 17.10 5.16
C VAL A 576 -32.70 18.51 5.66
N VAL A 577 -32.69 18.70 6.97
CA VAL A 577 -32.07 19.86 7.60
C VAL A 577 -30.81 19.39 8.30
N GLN A 578 -29.65 19.76 7.74
CA GLN A 578 -28.35 19.37 8.29
C GLN A 578 -27.83 20.49 9.18
N TYR A 579 -27.76 20.25 10.48
CA TYR A 579 -27.17 21.23 11.39
C TYR A 579 -25.64 21.20 11.29
N THR A 580 -25.04 22.38 11.13
CA THR A 580 -23.58 22.51 11.11
C THR A 580 -23.00 22.31 12.51
N SER A 581 -21.75 21.82 12.60
CA SER A 581 -21.12 21.45 13.87
C SER A 581 -20.75 22.64 14.78
N GLY A 582 -21.01 23.88 14.33
CA GLY A 582 -21.00 25.10 15.15
C GLY A 582 -19.64 25.45 15.74
N SER A 583 -18.67 25.83 14.90
CA SER A 583 -17.34 26.28 15.36
C SER A 583 -17.31 27.71 15.92
N THR A 584 -18.30 28.56 15.57
CA THR A 584 -18.28 30.00 15.89
C THR A 584 -19.57 30.59 16.47
N ALA A 585 -20.70 29.88 16.41
CA ALA A 585 -22.02 30.33 16.90
C ALA A 585 -22.99 29.14 17.07
N PHE A 586 -24.22 29.39 17.53
CA PHE A 586 -25.30 28.39 17.58
C PHE A 586 -25.43 27.67 16.21
N PRO A 587 -25.54 26.33 16.16
CA PRO A 587 -25.65 25.56 14.93
C PRO A 587 -26.73 26.10 13.98
N LYS A 588 -26.38 26.32 12.71
CA LYS A 588 -27.34 26.72 11.68
C LYS A 588 -27.88 25.46 10.98
N GLY A 589 -29.18 25.40 10.76
CA GLY A 589 -29.81 24.32 10.00
C GLY A 589 -29.72 24.59 8.51
N VAL A 590 -28.84 23.88 7.80
CA VAL A 590 -28.74 23.93 6.34
C VAL A 590 -29.95 23.24 5.74
N THR A 591 -30.72 23.93 4.91
CA THR A 591 -31.91 23.36 4.26
C THR A 591 -31.52 22.63 2.98
N LEU A 592 -31.78 21.33 2.89
CA LEU A 592 -31.45 20.54 1.70
C LEU A 592 -32.72 19.93 1.11
N ARG A 593 -33.04 20.32 -0.12
CA ARG A 593 -34.17 19.77 -0.89
C ARG A 593 -33.83 18.39 -1.42
N HIS A 594 -34.83 17.61 -1.80
CA HIS A 594 -34.63 16.29 -2.42
C HIS A 594 -33.69 16.34 -3.62
N GLY A 595 -33.92 17.28 -4.55
CA GLY A 595 -33.07 17.49 -5.72
C GLY A 595 -31.64 17.89 -5.34
N THR A 596 -31.48 18.78 -4.35
CA THR A 596 -30.17 19.21 -3.85
C THR A 596 -29.37 18.05 -3.28
N VAL A 597 -30.00 17.21 -2.44
CA VAL A 597 -29.34 16.02 -1.88
C VAL A 597 -28.92 15.08 -2.99
N LEU A 598 -29.83 14.70 -3.90
CA LEU A 598 -29.53 13.77 -4.98
C LEU A 598 -28.44 14.29 -5.94
N ALA A 599 -28.40 15.60 -6.21
CA ALA A 599 -27.33 16.22 -6.98
C ALA A 599 -25.97 16.03 -6.29
N GLY A 600 -25.89 16.27 -4.97
CA GLY A 600 -24.68 16.04 -4.19
C GLY A 600 -24.24 14.58 -4.14
N LEU A 601 -25.18 13.64 -3.97
CA LEU A 601 -24.88 12.21 -3.99
C LEU A 601 -24.32 11.79 -5.36
N ARG A 602 -24.96 12.18 -6.46
CA ARG A 602 -24.51 11.87 -7.83
C ARG A 602 -23.15 12.50 -8.14
N ALA A 603 -22.91 13.72 -7.67
CA ALA A 603 -21.63 14.40 -7.81
C ALA A 603 -20.48 13.60 -7.16
N LEU A 604 -20.72 13.05 -5.97
CA LEU A 604 -19.78 12.16 -5.26
C LEU A 604 -19.50 10.90 -6.08
N LEU A 605 -20.53 10.15 -6.48
CA LEU A 605 -20.37 8.87 -7.20
C LEU A 605 -19.56 9.04 -8.49
N THR A 606 -19.91 10.06 -9.27
CA THR A 606 -19.28 10.35 -10.56
C THR A 606 -17.83 10.75 -10.38
N SER A 607 -17.55 11.66 -9.44
CA SER A 607 -16.19 12.22 -9.26
C SER A 607 -15.23 11.23 -8.61
N ALA A 608 -15.73 10.31 -7.78
CA ALA A 608 -14.94 9.21 -7.23
C ALA A 608 -14.79 8.01 -8.19
N SER A 609 -15.43 8.08 -9.37
CA SER A 609 -15.45 6.99 -10.36
C SER A 609 -15.87 5.66 -9.72
N LEU A 610 -16.99 5.67 -8.98
CA LEU A 610 -17.50 4.48 -8.30
C LEU A 610 -18.18 3.52 -9.27
N THR A 611 -17.96 2.23 -9.02
CA THR A 611 -18.49 1.11 -9.83
C THR A 611 -19.25 0.14 -8.94
N ARG A 612 -19.98 -0.81 -9.54
CA ARG A 612 -20.65 -1.92 -8.82
C ARG A 612 -19.72 -2.79 -7.97
N ARG A 613 -18.41 -2.70 -8.15
CA ARG A 613 -17.41 -3.44 -7.37
C ARG A 613 -17.04 -2.75 -6.06
N ASP A 614 -17.47 -1.52 -5.88
CA ASP A 614 -17.11 -0.75 -4.70
C ASP A 614 -18.05 -1.02 -3.53
N SER A 615 -17.52 -0.88 -2.32
CA SER A 615 -18.27 -0.90 -1.06
C SER A 615 -17.69 0.15 -0.11
N LEU A 616 -18.51 0.61 0.83
CA LEU A 616 -18.09 1.59 1.82
C LEU A 616 -17.99 0.93 3.20
N VAL A 617 -16.85 1.11 3.86
CA VAL A 617 -16.71 0.85 5.30
C VAL A 617 -16.49 2.18 6.00
N GLN A 618 -17.38 2.56 6.92
CA GLN A 618 -17.33 3.87 7.55
C GLN A 618 -17.72 3.83 9.03
N TRP A 619 -17.40 4.88 9.76
CA TRP A 619 -17.67 4.99 11.20
C TRP A 619 -18.11 6.40 11.61
N VAL A 620 -18.20 7.32 10.65
CA VAL A 620 -18.48 8.74 10.92
C VAL A 620 -19.94 8.87 11.38
N PRO A 621 -20.23 9.64 12.44
CA PRO A 621 -21.59 9.76 12.95
C PRO A 621 -22.59 10.26 11.91
N HIS A 622 -23.79 9.67 11.85
CA HIS A 622 -24.83 10.07 10.89
C HIS A 622 -25.42 11.47 11.09
N HIS A 623 -25.12 12.14 12.21
CA HIS A 623 -25.47 13.55 12.38
C HIS A 623 -24.45 14.50 11.73
N HIS A 624 -23.33 13.96 11.23
CA HIS A 624 -22.34 14.67 10.42
C HIS A 624 -22.67 14.47 8.93
N ASP A 625 -22.45 15.50 8.11
CA ASP A 625 -22.71 15.44 6.66
C ASP A 625 -22.01 14.25 5.98
N MET A 626 -20.72 14.06 6.24
CA MET A 626 -19.92 12.95 5.70
C MET A 626 -20.41 11.58 6.16
N GLY A 627 -20.86 11.45 7.41
CA GLY A 627 -21.42 10.21 7.95
C GLY A 627 -22.86 9.94 7.52
N LEU A 628 -23.56 10.93 6.97
CA LEU A 628 -24.93 10.78 6.45
C LEU A 628 -24.92 10.56 4.93
N PHE A 629 -24.32 11.47 4.19
CA PHE A 629 -24.45 11.52 2.74
C PHE A 629 -23.53 10.54 2.02
N THR A 630 -22.34 10.21 2.54
CA THR A 630 -21.47 9.18 1.93
C THR A 630 -22.16 7.81 1.90
N PRO A 631 -22.58 7.24 3.05
CA PRO A 631 -23.33 5.97 3.04
C PRO A 631 -24.67 6.04 2.31
N LEU A 632 -25.36 7.19 2.31
CA LEU A 632 -26.57 7.36 1.51
C LEU A 632 -26.29 7.30 0.01
N ALA A 633 -25.18 7.90 -0.46
CA ALA A 633 -24.77 7.84 -1.87
C ALA A 633 -24.47 6.41 -2.30
N TYR A 634 -23.64 5.68 -1.54
CA TYR A 634 -23.26 4.30 -1.84
C TYR A 634 -24.47 3.37 -1.84
N GLY A 635 -25.27 3.42 -0.77
CA GLY A 635 -26.43 2.54 -0.63
C GLY A 635 -27.49 2.77 -1.71
N LEU A 636 -27.84 4.03 -2.01
CA LEU A 636 -28.78 4.34 -3.10
C LEU A 636 -28.25 3.98 -4.50
N ALA A 637 -26.93 3.90 -4.68
CA ALA A 637 -26.31 3.45 -5.92
C ALA A 637 -26.24 1.91 -6.04
N GLY A 638 -26.71 1.17 -5.03
CA GLY A 638 -26.67 -0.29 -5.00
C GLY A 638 -25.37 -0.89 -4.51
N LEU A 639 -24.57 -0.14 -3.74
CA LEU A 639 -23.31 -0.58 -3.17
C LEU A 639 -23.50 -0.90 -1.67
N ASP A 640 -22.85 -1.96 -1.19
CA ASP A 640 -22.93 -2.35 0.22
C ASP A 640 -22.25 -1.29 1.13
N VAL A 641 -22.89 -1.03 2.27
CA VAL A 641 -22.47 -0.02 3.24
C VAL A 641 -22.29 -0.66 4.60
N HIS A 642 -21.05 -0.72 5.07
CA HIS A 642 -20.66 -1.25 6.37
C HIS A 642 -20.43 -0.09 7.35
N THR A 643 -21.19 -0.03 8.44
CA THR A 643 -21.11 1.09 9.39
C THR A 643 -20.76 0.61 10.80
N PHE A 644 -19.65 1.12 11.32
CA PHE A 644 -19.24 0.99 12.71
C PHE A 644 -19.83 2.10 13.57
N ALA A 645 -20.10 1.82 14.83
CA ALA A 645 -20.35 2.88 15.81
C ALA A 645 -19.05 3.71 16.00
N PRO A 646 -19.13 5.05 16.04
CA PRO A 646 -17.95 5.90 16.13
C PRO A 646 -17.03 5.58 17.32
N LEU A 647 -17.62 5.27 18.47
CA LEU A 647 -16.86 4.91 19.69
C LEU A 647 -16.16 3.56 19.57
N ASP A 648 -16.72 2.62 18.81
CA ASP A 648 -16.09 1.30 18.60
C ASP A 648 -14.86 1.44 17.71
N PHE A 649 -14.94 2.26 16.66
CA PHE A 649 -13.78 2.63 15.84
C PHE A 649 -12.68 3.28 16.68
N VAL A 650 -13.00 4.32 17.44
CA VAL A 650 -12.01 5.06 18.25
C VAL A 650 -11.34 4.15 19.29
N ARG A 651 -12.08 3.20 19.86
CA ARG A 651 -11.55 2.26 20.86
C ARG A 651 -10.69 1.15 20.26
N ARG A 652 -11.01 0.71 19.03
CA ARG A 652 -10.37 -0.45 18.39
C ARG A 652 -10.12 -0.20 16.89
N PRO A 653 -9.24 0.75 16.53
CA PRO A 653 -8.91 1.04 15.14
C PRO A 653 -8.30 -0.14 14.38
N ALA A 654 -7.54 -1.03 15.04
CA ALA A 654 -7.03 -2.26 14.41
C ALA A 654 -8.16 -3.18 13.92
N ALA A 655 -9.23 -3.36 14.73
CA ALA A 655 -10.38 -4.17 14.36
C ALA A 655 -11.15 -3.60 13.15
N PHE A 656 -11.04 -2.29 12.89
CA PHE A 656 -11.56 -1.68 11.68
C PHE A 656 -10.76 -2.09 10.44
N LEU A 657 -9.42 -2.13 10.52
CA LEU A 657 -8.56 -2.59 9.43
C LEU A 657 -8.77 -4.09 9.14
N GLU A 658 -8.82 -4.92 10.18
CA GLU A 658 -9.14 -6.35 10.07
C GLU A 658 -10.52 -6.59 9.42
N TYR A 659 -11.50 -5.73 9.72
CA TYR A 659 -12.80 -5.81 9.07
C TYR A 659 -12.73 -5.37 7.61
N LEU A 660 -11.99 -4.30 7.32
CA LEU A 660 -11.82 -3.76 5.97
C LEU A 660 -11.24 -4.83 5.02
N GLU A 661 -10.20 -5.54 5.46
CA GLU A 661 -9.66 -6.71 4.76
C GLU A 661 -10.73 -7.80 4.60
N ARG A 662 -11.33 -8.25 5.71
CA ARG A 662 -12.26 -9.40 5.72
C ARG A 662 -13.48 -9.20 4.82
N CYS A 663 -14.05 -8.00 4.79
CA CYS A 663 -15.20 -7.70 3.93
C CYS A 663 -14.80 -7.32 2.50
N GLY A 664 -13.50 -7.24 2.19
CA GLY A 664 -13.00 -6.77 0.91
C GLY A 664 -13.38 -5.32 0.62
N GLY A 665 -13.47 -4.48 1.65
CA GLY A 665 -13.92 -3.11 1.54
C GLY A 665 -13.03 -2.28 0.63
N THR A 666 -13.62 -1.57 -0.33
CA THR A 666 -12.83 -0.79 -1.31
C THR A 666 -12.71 0.67 -0.94
N THR A 667 -13.58 1.20 -0.09
CA THR A 667 -13.55 2.61 0.30
C THR A 667 -13.82 2.82 1.78
N THR A 668 -13.21 3.85 2.35
CA THR A 668 -13.53 4.37 3.69
C THR A 668 -13.54 5.88 3.69
N THR A 669 -14.22 6.46 4.69
CA THR A 669 -14.33 7.90 4.86
C THR A 669 -14.07 8.28 6.32
N GLY A 670 -13.39 9.40 6.51
CA GLY A 670 -13.06 9.87 7.84
C GLY A 670 -12.41 11.25 7.85
N PRO A 671 -12.40 11.91 9.02
CA PRO A 671 -11.52 13.03 9.28
C PRO A 671 -10.06 12.60 9.38
N ASP A 672 -9.15 13.56 9.23
CA ASP A 672 -7.70 13.36 9.26
C ASP A 672 -7.24 12.62 10.54
N PHE A 673 -7.80 12.97 11.70
CA PHE A 673 -7.51 12.25 12.95
C PHE A 673 -7.85 10.76 12.89
N GLY A 674 -8.86 10.36 12.13
CA GLY A 674 -9.25 8.97 11.96
C GLY A 674 -8.13 8.17 11.29
N TYR A 675 -7.49 8.76 10.28
CA TYR A 675 -6.35 8.15 9.61
C TYR A 675 -5.10 8.14 10.49
N ALA A 676 -4.91 9.14 11.34
CA ALA A 676 -3.85 9.10 12.36
C ALA A 676 -4.02 7.91 13.32
N LEU A 677 -5.25 7.64 13.79
CA LEU A 677 -5.54 6.46 14.61
C LEU A 677 -5.30 5.14 13.87
N LEU A 678 -5.67 5.08 12.59
CA LEU A 678 -5.40 3.91 11.75
C LEU A 678 -3.90 3.69 11.54
N ASN A 679 -3.13 4.76 11.34
CA ASN A 679 -1.67 4.70 11.21
C ASN A 679 -1.02 4.17 12.49
N ASP A 680 -1.45 4.66 13.66
CA ASP A 680 -0.94 4.17 14.93
C ASP A 680 -1.26 2.69 15.13
N ALA A 681 -2.50 2.27 14.84
CA ALA A 681 -2.90 0.86 14.90
C ALA A 681 -2.08 -0.02 13.95
N ALA A 682 -1.90 0.41 12.70
CA ALA A 682 -1.17 -0.35 11.68
C ALA A 682 0.34 -0.50 11.98
N ARG A 683 0.93 0.40 12.78
CA ARG A 683 2.32 0.28 13.27
C ARG A 683 2.50 -0.77 14.34
N GLU A 684 1.46 -1.04 15.13
CA GLU A 684 1.48 -2.06 16.18
C GLU A 684 1.24 -3.47 15.62
N LEU A 685 0.61 -3.56 14.44
CA LEU A 685 0.47 -4.81 13.70
C LEU A 685 1.81 -5.23 13.09
N ALA A 686 2.11 -6.54 13.13
CA ALA A 686 3.26 -7.05 12.41
C ALA A 686 3.09 -6.82 10.89
N PRO A 687 4.16 -6.51 10.13
CA PRO A 687 4.07 -6.35 8.69
C PRO A 687 3.43 -7.57 8.01
N ASP A 688 2.70 -7.35 6.91
CA ASP A 688 2.05 -8.40 6.11
C ASP A 688 0.99 -9.24 6.85
N THR A 689 0.51 -8.77 8.01
CA THR A 689 -0.59 -9.44 8.74
C THR A 689 -1.95 -9.19 8.11
N LEU A 690 -2.11 -8.09 7.37
CA LEU A 690 -3.30 -7.73 6.62
C LEU A 690 -2.96 -7.53 5.14
N ASP A 691 -3.85 -7.95 4.25
CA ASP A 691 -3.86 -7.58 2.83
C ASP A 691 -4.98 -6.59 2.52
N LEU A 692 -4.64 -5.31 2.55
CA LEU A 692 -5.54 -4.20 2.24
C LEU A 692 -5.43 -3.74 0.79
N GLY A 693 -4.90 -4.58 -0.13
CA GLY A 693 -4.70 -4.23 -1.54
C GLY A 693 -5.98 -3.90 -2.32
N ARG A 694 -7.15 -4.28 -1.80
CA ARG A 694 -8.48 -3.94 -2.37
C ARG A 694 -8.94 -2.52 -2.03
N TRP A 695 -8.34 -1.90 -1.02
CA TRP A 695 -8.70 -0.55 -0.62
C TRP A 695 -8.25 0.45 -1.70
N ARG A 696 -9.22 1.14 -2.30
CA ARG A 696 -9.04 2.04 -3.44
C ARG A 696 -9.13 3.52 -3.06
N LEU A 697 -10.06 3.90 -2.16
CA LEU A 697 -10.28 5.30 -1.78
C LEU A 697 -10.39 5.47 -0.25
N ALA A 698 -9.54 6.32 0.30
CA ALA A 698 -9.56 6.76 1.69
C ALA A 698 -9.91 8.24 1.75
N TYR A 699 -11.22 8.58 1.74
CA TYR A 699 -11.67 9.97 1.79
C TYR A 699 -11.21 10.62 3.09
N ASN A 700 -10.26 11.55 3.01
CA ASN A 700 -9.74 12.33 4.13
C ASN A 700 -10.21 13.77 3.99
N GLY A 701 -11.16 14.16 4.83
CA GLY A 701 -11.78 15.48 4.74
C GLY A 701 -12.51 15.85 6.02
N ALA A 702 -13.52 16.70 5.91
CA ALA A 702 -14.22 17.32 7.04
C ALA A 702 -13.35 18.21 7.95
N GLU A 703 -12.04 18.03 8.07
CA GLU A 703 -11.10 18.92 8.79
C GLU A 703 -9.87 19.22 7.93
N PRO A 704 -8.96 20.14 8.33
CA PRO A 704 -7.72 20.36 7.61
C PRO A 704 -6.95 19.04 7.45
N VAL A 705 -6.68 18.66 6.20
CA VAL A 705 -5.89 17.46 5.89
C VAL A 705 -4.42 17.76 6.13
N ARG A 706 -3.77 16.98 7.00
CA ARG A 706 -2.38 17.24 7.39
C ARG A 706 -1.44 16.46 6.48
N ALA A 707 -0.44 17.14 5.93
CA ALA A 707 0.57 16.49 5.09
C ALA A 707 1.34 15.39 5.85
N ALA A 708 1.51 15.54 7.17
CA ALA A 708 2.09 14.52 8.03
C ALA A 708 1.25 13.23 8.03
N THR A 709 -0.07 13.33 8.22
CA THR A 709 -1.00 12.19 8.19
C THR A 709 -0.96 11.48 6.83
N VAL A 710 -0.96 12.23 5.72
CA VAL A 710 -0.87 11.68 4.35
C VAL A 710 0.44 10.91 4.13
N ARG A 711 1.58 11.50 4.52
CA ARG A 711 2.90 10.85 4.42
C ARG A 711 2.99 9.61 5.29
N ASP A 712 2.49 9.69 6.51
CA ASP A 712 2.50 8.59 7.47
C ASP A 712 1.59 7.45 7.02
N PHE A 713 0.42 7.75 6.48
CA PHE A 713 -0.48 6.76 5.90
C PHE A 713 0.20 6.00 4.77
N THR A 714 0.78 6.73 3.81
CA THR A 714 1.48 6.14 2.67
C THR A 714 2.61 5.21 3.14
N ARG A 715 3.42 5.66 4.10
CA ARG A 715 4.56 4.88 4.62
C ARG A 715 4.12 3.65 5.44
N THR A 716 3.13 3.82 6.31
CA THR A 716 2.70 2.78 7.25
C THR A 716 1.83 1.73 6.58
N MET A 717 0.90 2.14 5.70
CA MET A 717 -0.06 1.23 5.09
C MET A 717 0.52 0.43 3.91
N ASP A 718 1.64 0.85 3.33
CA ASP A 718 2.38 0.09 2.30
C ASP A 718 2.78 -1.31 2.80
N ALA A 719 3.12 -1.43 4.09
CA ALA A 719 3.43 -2.71 4.74
C ALA A 719 2.24 -3.69 4.84
N HIS A 720 1.04 -3.24 4.47
CA HIS A 720 -0.21 -3.99 4.47
C HIS A 720 -0.87 -3.97 3.08
N GLY A 721 -0.09 -3.74 2.01
CA GLY A 721 -0.55 -3.83 0.63
C GLY A 721 -1.29 -2.60 0.06
N VAL A 722 -1.45 -1.53 0.84
CA VAL A 722 -2.14 -0.30 0.41
C VAL A 722 -1.25 0.54 -0.50
N SER A 723 -1.76 0.89 -1.68
CA SER A 723 -1.05 1.73 -2.65
C SER A 723 -1.02 3.22 -2.24
N GLU A 724 0.02 3.95 -2.63
CA GLU A 724 0.20 5.37 -2.31
C GLU A 724 -0.90 6.29 -2.86
N ASN A 725 -1.66 5.82 -3.86
CA ASN A 725 -2.77 6.55 -4.47
C ASN A 725 -4.14 6.33 -3.78
N VAL A 726 -4.17 5.60 -2.67
CA VAL A 726 -5.41 5.31 -1.93
C VAL A 726 -5.84 6.47 -1.04
N MET A 727 -4.88 7.18 -0.42
CA MET A 727 -5.17 8.37 0.37
C MET A 727 -5.83 9.42 -0.52
N PHE A 728 -7.00 9.91 -0.14
CA PHE A 728 -7.83 10.75 -1.01
C PHE A 728 -8.28 12.01 -0.25
N PRO A 729 -7.43 13.05 -0.18
CA PRO A 729 -7.77 14.32 0.47
C PRO A 729 -8.92 15.04 -0.24
N VAL A 730 -9.99 15.39 0.47
CA VAL A 730 -11.21 15.98 -0.11
C VAL A 730 -11.68 17.21 0.67
N TYR A 731 -12.42 18.09 -0.01
CA TYR A 731 -13.04 19.25 0.61
C TYR A 731 -14.56 19.24 0.41
N GLY A 732 -15.26 19.69 1.45
CA GLY A 732 -16.71 19.57 1.55
C GLY A 732 -17.28 20.24 2.79
N LEU A 733 -18.58 20.49 2.75
CA LEU A 733 -19.38 21.14 3.79
C LEU A 733 -20.86 20.85 3.58
N ALA A 734 -21.64 20.91 4.66
CA ALA A 734 -23.08 20.69 4.64
C ALA A 734 -23.83 21.59 3.64
N GLU A 735 -23.37 22.84 3.44
CA GLU A 735 -23.95 23.78 2.49
C GLU A 735 -23.74 23.40 1.02
N ALA A 736 -22.83 22.48 0.73
CA ALA A 736 -22.67 21.84 -0.58
C ALA A 736 -23.24 20.42 -0.59
N THR A 737 -24.18 20.12 0.33
CA THR A 737 -24.64 18.77 0.71
C THR A 737 -23.55 17.94 1.37
N LEU A 738 -22.41 17.75 0.69
CA LEU A 738 -21.23 17.08 1.21
C LEU A 738 -19.99 17.48 0.42
N ALA A 739 -19.82 16.95 -0.79
CA ALA A 739 -18.57 17.02 -1.55
C ALA A 739 -18.51 18.28 -2.41
N ALA A 740 -17.40 19.02 -2.31
CA ALA A 740 -17.13 20.19 -3.15
C ALA A 740 -15.99 19.93 -4.14
N THR A 741 -14.88 19.33 -3.69
CA THR A 741 -13.75 18.99 -4.55
C THR A 741 -13.15 17.64 -4.23
N PHE A 742 -12.77 16.89 -5.28
CA PHE A 742 -12.06 15.61 -5.21
C PHE A 742 -10.79 15.62 -6.07
N PRO A 743 -9.72 14.91 -5.66
CA PRO A 743 -8.62 14.54 -6.54
C PRO A 743 -9.10 13.62 -7.67
N THR A 744 -8.25 13.39 -8.67
CA THR A 744 -8.53 12.35 -9.68
C THR A 744 -8.21 10.97 -9.07
N PRO A 745 -9.15 10.01 -9.05
CA PRO A 745 -8.90 8.66 -8.56
C PRO A 745 -7.67 8.02 -9.22
N GLY A 746 -6.82 7.39 -8.41
CA GLY A 746 -5.60 6.72 -8.88
C GLY A 746 -4.35 7.62 -8.93
N ASN A 747 -4.48 8.92 -8.72
CA ASN A 747 -3.33 9.83 -8.53
C ASN A 747 -2.83 9.81 -7.09
N THR A 748 -1.52 9.95 -6.91
CA THR A 748 -0.90 10.11 -5.59
C THR A 748 -1.24 11.50 -5.00
N PRO A 749 -1.52 11.62 -3.68
CA PRO A 749 -1.77 12.89 -3.04
C PRO A 749 -0.67 13.92 -3.28
N ARG A 750 -1.08 15.14 -3.63
CA ARG A 750 -0.14 16.25 -3.84
C ARG A 750 0.03 17.07 -2.57
N ILE A 751 1.28 17.24 -2.17
CA ILE A 751 1.72 18.12 -1.08
C ILE A 751 2.67 19.15 -1.68
N GLU A 752 2.37 20.43 -1.48
CA GLU A 752 3.21 21.54 -1.92
C GLU A 752 3.82 22.25 -0.71
N TYR A 753 5.01 22.82 -0.88
CA TYR A 753 5.70 23.61 0.15
C TYR A 753 5.72 25.07 -0.29
N VAL A 754 5.16 25.94 0.55
CA VAL A 754 5.03 27.37 0.27
C VAL A 754 5.63 28.23 1.38
N ASP A 755 6.04 29.44 1.07
CA ASP A 755 6.55 30.40 2.05
C ASP A 755 5.41 30.83 2.98
N ARG A 756 5.55 30.54 4.28
CA ARG A 756 4.55 30.79 5.32
C ARG A 756 4.14 32.25 5.41
N ASP A 757 5.10 33.17 5.37
CA ASP A 757 4.84 34.60 5.53
C ASP A 757 4.09 35.12 4.30
N ARG A 758 4.53 34.73 3.10
CA ARG A 758 3.84 35.10 1.85
C ARG A 758 2.42 34.56 1.83
N LEU A 759 2.19 33.35 2.33
CA LEU A 759 0.85 32.77 2.39
C LEU A 759 -0.06 33.56 3.33
N ALA A 760 0.46 34.01 4.48
CA ALA A 760 -0.27 34.87 5.41
C ALA A 760 -0.60 36.26 4.83
N ASP A 761 0.24 36.76 3.92
CA ASP A 761 0.00 37.98 3.13
C ASP A 761 -0.94 37.75 1.92
N GLY A 762 -1.40 36.51 1.71
CA GLY A 762 -2.37 36.18 0.66
C GLY A 762 -1.77 35.65 -0.65
N SER A 763 -0.51 35.16 -0.63
CA SER A 763 0.15 34.60 -1.81
C SER A 763 0.93 33.31 -1.50
N ALA A 764 0.55 32.21 -2.12
CA ALA A 764 1.28 30.94 -2.08
C ALA A 764 2.48 30.96 -3.03
N VAL A 765 3.67 31.22 -2.48
CA VAL A 765 4.94 31.18 -3.22
C VAL A 765 5.66 29.87 -2.90
N ARG A 766 5.91 29.03 -3.91
CA ARG A 766 6.61 27.75 -3.74
C ARG A 766 8.04 27.96 -3.21
N VAL A 767 8.43 27.13 -2.24
CA VAL A 767 9.79 27.08 -1.69
C VAL A 767 10.26 25.63 -1.54
N PRO A 768 11.58 25.36 -1.51
CA PRO A 768 12.10 24.04 -1.16
C PRO A 768 11.58 23.57 0.20
N ARG A 769 11.45 22.24 0.38
CA ARG A 769 10.94 21.63 1.61
C ARG A 769 11.77 21.99 2.86
N ASP A 770 13.08 22.13 2.69
CA ASP A 770 14.06 22.45 3.73
C ASP A 770 14.22 23.96 3.98
N HIS A 771 13.46 24.80 3.26
CA HIS A 771 13.44 26.24 3.49
C HIS A 771 12.91 26.57 4.89
N GLU A 772 13.54 27.52 5.58
CA GLU A 772 13.25 27.84 7.00
C GLU A 772 11.78 28.24 7.24
N ARG A 773 11.15 28.86 6.23
CA ARG A 773 9.75 29.30 6.22
C ARG A 773 8.81 28.37 5.46
N ALA A 774 9.24 27.16 5.12
CA ALA A 774 8.38 26.21 4.43
C ALA A 774 7.15 25.88 5.28
N LYS A 775 5.97 25.96 4.65
CA LYS A 775 4.70 25.46 5.15
C LYS A 775 4.15 24.48 4.13
N ASP A 776 3.77 23.29 4.57
CA ASP A 776 3.11 22.33 3.69
C ASP A 776 1.61 22.62 3.57
N ILE A 777 1.09 22.42 2.35
CA ILE A 777 -0.32 22.51 2.03
C ILE A 777 -0.71 21.28 1.19
N VAL A 778 -1.92 20.76 1.41
CA VAL A 778 -2.41 19.54 0.77
C VAL A 778 -3.47 19.88 -0.28
N SER A 779 -3.31 19.33 -1.49
CA SER A 779 -4.32 19.46 -2.54
C SER A 779 -5.57 18.69 -2.15
N VAL A 780 -6.74 19.32 -2.29
CA VAL A 780 -8.06 18.68 -2.18
C VAL A 780 -8.70 18.49 -3.56
N GLY A 781 -7.91 18.61 -4.61
CA GLY A 781 -8.30 18.35 -6.00
C GLY A 781 -9.16 19.44 -6.62
N ARG A 782 -10.15 19.02 -7.41
CA ARG A 782 -10.93 19.85 -8.34
C ARG A 782 -12.42 19.73 -8.08
N PRO A 783 -13.25 20.71 -8.54
CA PRO A 783 -14.69 20.67 -8.32
C PRO A 783 -15.30 19.35 -8.78
N VAL A 784 -16.16 18.78 -7.94
CA VAL A 784 -16.91 17.56 -8.27
C VAL A 784 -17.90 17.81 -9.42
N HIS A 785 -18.37 16.75 -10.07
CA HIS A 785 -19.36 16.82 -11.15
C HIS A 785 -20.57 17.69 -10.75
N GLY A 786 -20.93 18.65 -11.62
CA GLY A 786 -22.03 19.60 -11.37
C GLY A 786 -21.72 20.74 -10.41
N MET A 787 -20.55 20.73 -9.74
CA MET A 787 -20.10 21.82 -8.86
C MET A 787 -19.23 22.80 -9.63
N ARG A 788 -19.49 24.10 -9.45
CA ARG A 788 -18.61 25.18 -9.89
C ARG A 788 -17.93 25.78 -8.67
N LEU A 789 -16.67 26.17 -8.83
CA LEU A 789 -15.86 26.78 -7.78
C LEU A 789 -15.14 28.01 -8.32
N ARG A 790 -15.13 29.07 -7.52
CA ARG A 790 -14.25 30.23 -7.72
C ARG A 790 -13.63 30.66 -6.39
N LEU A 791 -12.57 31.46 -6.51
CA LEU A 791 -12.01 32.20 -5.39
C LEU A 791 -12.48 33.67 -5.52
N ALA A 792 -12.97 34.26 -4.43
CA ALA A 792 -13.47 35.63 -4.41
C ALA A 792 -12.40 36.62 -4.88
N GLY A 793 -12.80 37.61 -5.69
CA GLY A 793 -11.87 38.55 -6.34
C GLY A 793 -11.17 37.99 -7.59
N HIS A 794 -11.43 36.73 -7.96
CA HIS A 794 -10.80 36.05 -9.09
C HIS A 794 -9.27 36.20 -9.12
N PRO A 795 -8.59 35.87 -8.01
CA PRO A 795 -7.15 36.05 -7.89
C PRO A 795 -6.41 35.27 -8.98
N ALA A 796 -5.25 35.80 -9.38
CA ALA A 796 -4.29 35.10 -10.22
C ALA A 796 -3.85 33.77 -9.56
N GLU A 797 -3.25 32.88 -10.34
CA GLU A 797 -2.69 31.64 -9.81
C GLU A 797 -1.71 31.90 -8.65
N GLY A 798 -1.82 31.10 -7.59
CA GLY A 798 -1.05 31.30 -6.36
C GLY A 798 -1.56 32.39 -5.41
N ALA A 799 -2.55 33.22 -5.77
CA ALA A 799 -3.13 34.18 -4.82
C ALA A 799 -4.33 33.60 -4.05
N THR A 800 -4.41 33.93 -2.76
CA THR A 800 -5.43 33.44 -1.83
C THR A 800 -6.74 34.19 -2.02
N GLY A 801 -7.88 33.49 -1.92
CA GLY A 801 -9.20 34.10 -1.88
C GLY A 801 -10.23 33.24 -1.14
N GLU A 802 -11.37 33.82 -0.78
CA GLU A 802 -12.48 33.08 -0.18
C GLU A 802 -13.04 32.07 -1.19
N ILE A 803 -13.19 30.82 -0.79
CA ILE A 803 -13.78 29.78 -1.62
C ILE A 803 -15.27 30.04 -1.75
N GLN A 804 -15.75 30.06 -2.98
CA GLN A 804 -17.16 30.24 -3.30
C GLN A 804 -17.64 29.13 -4.23
N LEU A 805 -18.83 28.61 -3.95
CA LEU A 805 -19.40 27.43 -4.61
C LEU A 805 -20.74 27.74 -5.27
N ALA A 806 -21.03 27.12 -6.41
CA ALA A 806 -22.33 27.20 -7.06
C ALA A 806 -22.65 25.89 -7.81
N GLY A 807 -23.90 25.44 -7.74
CA GLY A 807 -24.35 24.22 -8.41
C GLY A 807 -25.58 23.64 -7.72
N ASP A 808 -26.19 22.62 -8.30
CA ASP A 808 -27.46 22.06 -7.81
C ASP A 808 -27.33 21.37 -6.45
N ALA A 809 -26.11 20.96 -6.08
CA ALA A 809 -25.80 20.39 -4.76
C ALA A 809 -25.65 21.45 -3.65
N VAL A 810 -25.65 22.75 -4.00
CA VAL A 810 -25.52 23.85 -3.04
C VAL A 810 -26.89 24.17 -2.42
N THR A 811 -26.89 24.39 -1.11
CA THR A 811 -28.07 24.74 -0.34
C THR A 811 -28.76 26.00 -0.87
N PRO A 812 -30.10 26.10 -0.85
CA PRO A 812 -30.82 27.36 -1.00
C PRO A 812 -30.67 28.30 0.21
N GLY A 813 -30.10 27.84 1.33
CA GLY A 813 -29.80 28.66 2.50
C GLY A 813 -29.92 27.94 3.84
N TYR A 814 -30.15 28.73 4.87
CA TYR A 814 -30.31 28.33 6.26
C TYR A 814 -31.77 28.51 6.71
N LEU A 815 -32.23 27.55 7.53
CA LEU A 815 -33.57 27.52 8.10
C LEU A 815 -33.77 28.69 9.08
N ASN A 816 -34.83 29.46 8.89
CA ASN A 816 -35.26 30.55 9.78
C ASN A 816 -34.15 31.59 10.10
N ALA A 817 -33.25 31.86 9.16
CA ALA A 817 -32.09 32.74 9.38
C ALA A 817 -31.91 33.79 8.25
N PRO A 818 -32.82 34.79 8.15
CA PRO A 818 -32.83 35.75 7.04
C PRO A 818 -31.54 36.55 6.91
N GLU A 819 -30.96 37.04 8.01
CA GLU A 819 -29.69 37.78 8.01
C GLU A 819 -28.52 36.90 7.54
N ALA A 820 -28.48 35.65 8.00
CA ALA A 820 -27.46 34.70 7.58
C ALA A 820 -27.58 34.38 6.10
N ASN A 821 -28.79 34.25 5.57
CA ASN A 821 -29.05 33.97 4.15
C ASN A 821 -28.66 35.16 3.27
N ALA A 822 -28.97 36.39 3.70
CA ALA A 822 -28.59 37.60 2.98
C ALA A 822 -27.06 37.74 2.84
N ALA A 823 -26.30 37.30 3.85
CA ALA A 823 -24.84 37.35 3.84
C ALA A 823 -24.16 36.10 3.23
N ALA A 824 -24.90 34.99 3.08
CA ALA A 824 -24.35 33.70 2.67
C ALA A 824 -23.99 33.63 1.17
N PHE A 825 -24.52 34.53 0.35
CA PHE A 825 -24.37 34.47 -1.10
C PHE A 825 -23.79 35.76 -1.67
N ASP A 826 -22.92 35.59 -2.67
CA ASP A 826 -22.50 36.61 -3.61
C ASP A 826 -23.12 36.28 -4.98
N GLY A 827 -24.29 36.86 -5.25
CA GLY A 827 -25.14 36.44 -6.37
C GLY A 827 -25.59 34.99 -6.22
N SER A 828 -25.24 34.12 -7.16
CA SER A 828 -25.53 32.67 -7.10
C SER A 828 -24.45 31.85 -6.40
N TRP A 829 -23.43 32.49 -5.83
CA TRP A 829 -22.26 31.82 -5.27
C TRP A 829 -22.33 31.81 -3.74
N PHE A 830 -22.40 30.62 -3.16
CA PHE A 830 -22.35 30.43 -1.73
C PHE A 830 -20.94 30.73 -1.20
N ARG A 831 -20.86 31.52 -0.13
CA ARG A 831 -19.62 31.94 0.54
C ARG A 831 -19.29 30.95 1.65
N THR A 832 -18.24 30.15 1.49
CA THR A 832 -17.91 29.11 2.47
C THR A 832 -17.27 29.67 3.74
N GLY A 833 -16.66 30.86 3.65
CA GLY A 833 -15.83 31.44 4.72
C GLY A 833 -14.43 30.84 4.82
N ASP A 834 -14.13 29.78 4.05
CA ASP A 834 -12.81 29.15 3.99
C ASP A 834 -11.94 29.85 2.93
N LEU A 835 -10.64 29.98 3.21
CA LEU A 835 -9.65 30.54 2.29
C LEU A 835 -8.98 29.42 1.52
N GLY A 836 -8.84 29.63 0.20
CA GLY A 836 -8.16 28.69 -0.68
C GLY A 836 -7.20 29.38 -1.63
N VAL A 837 -6.28 28.59 -2.16
CA VAL A 837 -5.40 28.97 -3.26
C VAL A 837 -5.48 27.90 -4.34
N ARG A 838 -5.28 28.32 -5.59
CA ARG A 838 -5.22 27.42 -6.74
C ARG A 838 -3.79 27.33 -7.27
N LEU A 839 -3.29 26.10 -7.41
CA LEU A 839 -1.98 25.78 -7.97
C LEU A 839 -2.11 24.60 -8.94
N ASP A 840 -1.68 24.79 -10.18
CA ASP A 840 -1.79 23.83 -11.30
C ASP A 840 -3.22 23.27 -11.48
N GLY A 841 -4.22 24.14 -11.26
CA GLY A 841 -5.63 23.81 -11.38
C GLY A 841 -6.27 23.10 -10.18
N ASP A 842 -5.49 22.69 -9.18
CA ASP A 842 -6.01 22.08 -7.95
C ASP A 842 -6.26 23.14 -6.86
N LEU A 843 -7.24 22.87 -6.00
CA LEU A 843 -7.53 23.68 -4.82
C LEU A 843 -6.72 23.19 -3.62
N PHE A 844 -6.19 24.15 -2.86
CA PHE A 844 -5.59 23.95 -1.54
C PHE A 844 -6.34 24.83 -0.55
N VAL A 845 -6.87 24.23 0.52
CA VAL A 845 -7.53 24.97 1.60
C VAL A 845 -6.46 25.40 2.61
N VAL A 846 -6.32 26.70 2.83
CA VAL A 846 -5.19 27.28 3.58
C VAL A 846 -5.57 27.88 4.92
N GLY A 847 -6.87 28.05 5.18
CA GLY A 847 -7.37 28.51 6.48
C GLY A 847 -8.81 28.99 6.42
N ARG A 848 -9.22 29.73 7.45
CA ARG A 848 -10.55 30.35 7.56
C ARG A 848 -10.44 31.86 7.72
N THR A 849 -11.28 32.59 7.00
CA THR A 849 -11.24 34.07 6.98
C THR A 849 -11.43 34.67 8.39
N LYS A 850 -12.26 34.04 9.23
CA LYS A 850 -12.58 34.54 10.58
C LYS A 850 -11.63 34.06 11.68
N ASP A 851 -10.79 33.07 11.39
CA ASP A 851 -9.91 32.47 12.40
C ASP A 851 -8.48 33.03 12.32
N LEU A 852 -8.16 33.84 11.30
CA LEU A 852 -6.85 34.47 11.14
C LEU A 852 -6.53 35.36 12.36
N ILE A 853 -5.43 35.05 13.05
CA ILE A 853 -4.98 35.80 14.23
C ILE A 853 -4.16 36.98 13.73
N ILE A 854 -4.55 38.19 14.11
CA ILE A 854 -3.82 39.40 13.77
C ILE A 854 -3.10 39.87 15.02
N VAL A 855 -1.76 39.96 14.95
CA VAL A 855 -0.93 40.51 16.03
C VAL A 855 -0.04 41.59 15.47
N SER A 856 -0.20 42.83 15.95
CA SER A 856 0.59 43.99 15.50
C SER A 856 0.56 44.17 13.97
N GLY A 857 -0.61 43.95 13.35
CA GLY A 857 -0.83 44.08 11.91
C GLY A 857 -0.25 42.94 11.05
N ARG A 858 0.31 41.88 11.64
CA ARG A 858 0.73 40.66 10.93
C ARG A 858 -0.29 39.54 11.14
N ASN A 859 -0.56 38.80 10.05
CA ASN A 859 -1.49 37.68 10.05
C ASN A 859 -0.78 36.37 10.44
N TYR A 860 -1.44 35.57 11.27
CA TYR A 860 -0.98 34.25 11.69
C TYR A 860 -2.13 33.25 11.60
N PHE A 861 -1.89 32.09 10.99
CA PHE A 861 -2.86 31.00 11.04
C PHE A 861 -2.79 30.31 12.41
N PRO A 862 -3.92 30.12 13.12
CA PRO A 862 -3.95 29.37 14.37
C PRO A 862 -3.29 27.99 14.27
N GLU A 863 -3.51 27.32 13.15
CA GLU A 863 -3.02 25.96 12.88
C GLU A 863 -1.50 25.88 12.93
N ASP A 864 -0.79 26.96 12.56
CA ASP A 864 0.67 27.00 12.61
C ASP A 864 1.17 26.98 14.06
N ALA A 865 0.52 27.75 14.95
CA ALA A 865 0.83 27.74 16.37
C ALA A 865 0.40 26.44 17.07
N GLU A 866 -0.72 25.87 16.66
CA GLU A 866 -1.20 24.57 17.14
C GLU A 866 -0.23 23.43 16.75
N ALA A 867 0.26 23.42 15.51
CA ALA A 867 1.25 22.44 15.05
C ALA A 867 2.56 22.53 15.84
N ILE A 868 3.06 23.75 16.07
CA ILE A 868 4.27 23.98 16.86
C ILE A 868 4.06 23.52 18.31
N ALA A 869 2.93 23.87 18.92
CA ALA A 869 2.64 23.49 20.30
C ALA A 869 2.49 21.97 20.45
N SER A 870 1.88 21.30 19.48
CA SER A 870 1.68 19.85 19.49
C SER A 870 2.98 19.05 19.42
N ALA A 871 4.04 19.64 18.86
CA ALA A 871 5.36 19.02 18.79
C ALA A 871 6.14 19.08 20.12
N VAL A 872 5.68 19.86 21.11
CA VAL A 872 6.38 20.02 22.39
C VAL A 872 6.14 18.80 23.29
N PRO A 873 7.21 18.12 23.77
CA PRO A 873 7.08 16.99 24.68
C PRO A 873 6.31 17.37 25.95
N GLY A 874 5.27 16.59 26.27
CA GLY A 874 4.38 16.84 27.41
C GLY A 874 3.01 17.39 27.01
N VAL A 875 2.83 17.91 25.80
CA VAL A 875 1.50 18.20 25.26
C VAL A 875 0.83 16.90 24.83
N HIS A 876 -0.45 16.73 25.19
CA HIS A 876 -1.22 15.58 24.76
C HIS A 876 -1.49 15.71 23.25
N ARG A 877 -1.04 14.72 22.45
CA ARG A 877 -0.97 14.73 20.97
C ARG A 877 -2.12 15.48 20.31
N ASP A 878 -1.81 16.59 19.63
CA ASP A 878 -2.75 17.46 18.89
C ASP A 878 -3.88 18.10 19.71
N HIS A 879 -3.82 18.03 21.04
CA HIS A 879 -4.79 18.65 21.95
C HIS A 879 -4.40 20.08 22.32
N CYS A 880 -4.28 20.94 21.32
CA CYS A 880 -4.06 22.36 21.53
C CYS A 880 -4.94 23.21 20.61
N VAL A 881 -5.19 24.45 21.04
CA VAL A 881 -6.06 25.41 20.38
C VAL A 881 -5.39 26.77 20.45
N ALA A 882 -5.23 27.42 19.30
CA ALA A 882 -4.71 28.78 19.20
C ALA A 882 -5.83 29.79 18.86
N PHE A 883 -5.76 30.98 19.44
CA PHE A 883 -6.68 32.09 19.15
C PHE A 883 -6.03 33.45 19.49
N GLY A 884 -6.55 34.53 18.94
CA GLY A 884 -6.18 35.90 19.34
C GLY A 884 -6.98 36.40 20.54
N ASP A 885 -6.33 37.09 21.47
CA ASP A 885 -7.03 37.84 22.54
C ASP A 885 -7.25 39.32 22.19
N THR A 886 -7.95 40.04 23.07
CA THR A 886 -8.30 41.46 22.87
C THR A 886 -7.10 42.41 22.93
N ASP A 887 -5.97 41.95 23.46
CA ASP A 887 -4.73 42.71 23.57
C ASP A 887 -3.77 42.39 22.39
N GLU A 888 -4.29 41.80 21.31
CA GLU A 888 -3.51 41.32 20.16
C GLU A 888 -2.39 40.32 20.52
N HIS A 889 -2.58 39.44 21.52
CA HIS A 889 -1.67 38.32 21.74
C HIS A 889 -2.17 37.05 21.05
N LEU A 890 -1.23 36.23 20.58
CA LEU A 890 -1.53 34.86 20.22
C LEU A 890 -1.58 34.01 21.51
N VAL A 891 -2.74 33.41 21.77
CA VAL A 891 -2.94 32.53 22.93
C VAL A 891 -2.96 31.09 22.45
N VAL A 892 -2.19 30.22 23.11
CA VAL A 892 -2.21 28.76 22.89
C VAL A 892 -2.67 28.08 24.17
N ALA A 893 -3.77 27.36 24.08
CA ALA A 893 -4.24 26.49 25.13
C ALA A 893 -3.90 25.04 24.77
N ALA A 894 -3.21 24.30 25.64
CA ALA A 894 -2.76 22.94 25.37
C ALA A 894 -3.13 22.01 26.52
N GLU A 895 -3.73 20.86 26.22
CA GLU A 895 -4.00 19.82 27.21
C GLU A 895 -2.72 19.05 27.53
N SER A 896 -2.49 18.75 28.81
CA SER A 896 -1.38 17.92 29.24
C SER A 896 -1.80 16.98 30.37
N LEU A 897 -1.19 15.79 30.39
CA LEU A 897 -1.24 14.89 31.55
C LEU A 897 -0.15 15.22 32.59
N HIS A 898 0.84 16.03 32.22
CA HIS A 898 2.00 16.41 33.02
C HIS A 898 1.83 17.82 33.59
N HIS A 899 0.77 18.02 34.38
CA HIS A 899 0.45 19.32 34.99
C HIS A 899 1.56 19.83 35.94
N ASP A 900 2.34 18.92 36.52
CA ASP A 900 3.54 19.19 37.31
C ASP A 900 4.64 19.91 36.53
N ARG A 901 4.63 19.77 35.19
CA ARG A 901 5.59 20.38 34.27
C ARG A 901 4.98 21.51 33.43
N ALA A 902 3.84 22.05 33.83
CA ALA A 902 3.09 23.04 33.06
C ALA A 902 3.93 24.29 32.68
N ASP A 903 4.76 24.81 33.59
CA ASP A 903 5.59 25.99 33.33
C ASP A 903 6.72 25.71 32.33
N GLU A 904 7.34 24.52 32.42
CA GLU A 904 8.36 24.06 31.45
C GLU A 904 7.74 23.94 30.05
N ILE A 905 6.60 23.25 29.94
CA ILE A 905 5.88 23.05 28.68
C ILE A 905 5.43 24.39 28.09
N SER A 906 4.86 25.27 28.91
CA SER A 906 4.43 26.62 28.53
C SER A 906 5.58 27.47 27.99
N THR A 907 6.74 27.41 28.65
CA THR A 907 7.95 28.12 28.24
C THR A 907 8.50 27.58 26.92
N GLU A 908 8.52 26.25 26.76
CA GLU A 908 9.00 25.64 25.53
C GLU A 908 8.10 25.94 24.34
N ILE A 909 6.77 25.89 24.49
CA ILE A 909 5.82 26.30 23.45
C ILE A 909 6.08 27.75 23.03
N ARG A 910 6.25 28.68 23.99
CA ARG A 910 6.53 30.09 23.69
C ARG A 910 7.85 30.24 22.93
N ASN A 911 8.90 29.55 23.35
CA ASN A 911 10.21 29.59 22.70
C ASN A 911 10.16 29.07 21.26
N GLN A 912 9.43 27.96 21.03
CA GLN A 912 9.27 27.39 19.69
C GLN A 912 8.46 28.31 18.78
N ILE A 913 7.37 28.91 19.27
CA ILE A 913 6.59 29.87 18.49
C ILE A 913 7.42 31.12 18.16
N ARG A 914 8.18 31.64 19.13
CA ARG A 914 9.12 32.75 18.88
C ARG A 914 10.12 32.42 17.79
N ARG A 915 10.73 31.23 17.85
CA ARG A 915 11.75 30.79 16.87
C ARG A 915 11.18 30.57 15.48
N GLN A 916 10.00 29.96 15.38
CA GLN A 916 9.46 29.50 14.10
C GLN A 916 8.49 30.50 13.44
N LEU A 917 7.74 31.27 14.24
CA LEU A 917 6.80 32.29 13.75
C LEU A 917 7.32 33.73 13.93
N GLY A 918 8.46 33.92 14.60
CA GLY A 918 9.00 35.25 14.87
C GLY A 918 8.07 36.11 15.74
N LEU A 919 7.25 35.48 16.58
CA LEU A 919 6.21 36.14 17.37
C LEU A 919 6.53 36.07 18.88
N ASP A 920 6.72 37.25 19.49
CA ASP A 920 7.02 37.39 20.93
C ASP A 920 5.76 37.54 21.81
N ALA A 921 4.68 38.09 21.25
CA ALA A 921 3.42 38.34 21.96
C ALA A 921 2.57 37.06 22.08
N VAL A 922 3.07 36.08 22.84
CA VAL A 922 2.47 34.74 22.98
C VAL A 922 2.15 34.39 24.43
N ARG A 923 0.89 34.08 24.70
CA ARG A 923 0.42 33.56 26.00
C ARG A 923 0.12 32.07 25.87
N VAL A 924 0.62 31.26 26.81
CA VAL A 924 0.38 29.81 26.80
C VAL A 924 -0.38 29.41 28.07
N ARG A 925 -1.33 28.49 27.93
CA ARG A 925 -2.15 27.94 29.02
C ARG A 925 -2.14 26.42 28.93
N ILE A 926 -1.58 25.77 29.94
CA ILE A 926 -1.67 24.32 30.07
C ILE A 926 -2.92 24.00 30.88
N VAL A 927 -3.78 23.13 30.33
CA VAL A 927 -5.05 22.74 30.95
C VAL A 927 -5.15 21.22 31.12
N PRO A 928 -5.99 20.72 32.04
CA PRO A 928 -6.25 19.30 32.16
C PRO A 928 -6.86 18.69 30.89
N ARG A 929 -6.62 17.40 30.68
CA ARG A 929 -7.21 16.64 29.56
C ARG A 929 -8.73 16.68 29.59
N GLY A 930 -9.34 16.93 28.43
CA GLY A 930 -10.79 17.00 28.24
C GLY A 930 -11.42 18.35 28.57
N MET A 931 -10.62 19.36 28.93
CA MET A 931 -11.11 20.71 29.24
C MET A 931 -11.38 21.53 27.97
N LEU A 932 -10.65 21.30 26.88
CA LEU A 932 -10.77 22.11 25.67
C LEU A 932 -12.06 21.76 24.88
N PRO A 933 -12.95 22.74 24.63
CA PRO A 933 -14.21 22.49 23.94
C PRO A 933 -14.04 21.99 22.49
N ARG A 934 -14.81 20.96 22.14
CA ARG A 934 -14.87 20.39 20.78
C ARG A 934 -16.28 20.42 20.18
N THR A 935 -16.33 20.41 18.86
CA THR A 935 -17.55 20.19 18.08
C THR A 935 -17.96 18.71 18.13
N THR A 936 -19.16 18.39 17.64
CA THR A 936 -19.66 17.00 17.53
C THR A 936 -18.79 16.13 16.61
N SER A 937 -18.07 16.75 15.67
CA SER A 937 -17.10 16.14 14.76
C SER A 937 -15.67 16.02 15.34
N GLY A 938 -15.43 16.48 16.57
CA GLY A 938 -14.10 16.47 17.18
C GLY A 938 -13.23 17.71 16.94
N LYS A 939 -13.63 18.63 16.04
CA LYS A 939 -12.91 19.91 15.78
C LYS A 939 -12.90 20.84 17.00
N TRP A 940 -11.85 21.64 17.14
CA TRP A 940 -11.72 22.66 18.18
C TRP A 940 -12.74 23.80 18.06
N ARG A 941 -13.29 24.24 19.20
CA ARG A 941 -14.16 25.44 19.28
C ARG A 941 -13.37 26.61 19.86
N ARG A 942 -12.54 27.24 19.01
CA ARG A 942 -11.61 28.34 19.39
C ARG A 942 -12.26 29.45 20.21
N ASN A 943 -13.44 29.92 19.82
CA ASN A 943 -14.17 30.95 20.56
C ASN A 943 -14.62 30.48 21.95
N ASP A 944 -15.17 29.27 22.05
CA ASP A 944 -15.56 28.70 23.35
C ASP A 944 -14.35 28.49 24.26
N THR A 945 -13.21 28.07 23.70
CA THR A 945 -11.94 27.98 24.44
C THR A 945 -11.52 29.36 24.96
N ARG A 946 -11.60 30.39 24.13
CA ARG A 946 -11.31 31.78 24.53
C ARG A 946 -12.22 32.23 25.68
N ASP A 947 -13.52 32.02 25.55
CA ASP A 947 -14.51 32.44 26.55
C ASP A 947 -14.34 31.64 27.86
N LEU A 948 -14.08 30.33 27.78
CA LEU A 948 -13.79 29.46 28.91
C LEU A 948 -12.58 29.96 29.70
N LEU A 949 -11.49 30.29 29.00
CA LEU A 949 -10.24 30.77 29.59
C LEU A 949 -10.32 32.20 30.11
N ALA A 950 -11.17 33.05 29.53
CA ALA A 950 -11.47 34.38 30.05
C ALA A 950 -12.22 34.30 31.38
N ASN A 951 -13.20 33.40 31.48
CA ASN A 951 -14.01 33.23 32.70
C ASN A 951 -13.23 32.58 33.85
N THR A 952 -12.28 31.68 33.56
CA THR A 952 -11.43 31.07 34.62
C THR A 952 -10.39 32.02 35.20
N GLN A 953 -10.12 33.18 34.57
CA GLN A 953 -9.31 34.24 35.19
C GLN A 953 -10.07 35.04 36.26
N GLY A 954 -11.40 34.99 36.28
CA GLY A 954 -12.23 35.71 37.25
C GLY A 954 -12.23 35.10 38.66
N ASP A 955 -11.99 33.78 38.77
CA ASP A 955 -12.03 33.04 40.05
C ASP A 955 -10.65 32.94 40.75
N GLN A 956 -9.60 33.55 40.19
CA GLN A 956 -8.24 33.59 40.77
C GLN A 956 -7.68 35.01 40.98
N ARG A 957 -8.55 36.03 41.07
CA ARG A 957 -8.16 37.38 41.50
C ARG A 957 -8.68 37.73 42.88
#